data_AF-A0A8T1VCK7-F1
#
_entry.id   AF-A0A8T1VCK7-F1
#
_cell.length_a   1.000
_cell.length_b   1.000
_cell.length_c   1.000
_cell.angle_alpha   90.00
_cell.angle_beta   90.00
_cell.angle_gamma   90.00
#
_symmetry.space_group_name_H-M   'P 1'
#
loop_
_entity.id
_entity.type
_entity.pdbx_description
1 polymer ?
#
loop_
_entity_poly.entity_id
_entity_poly.type
_entity_poly.pdbx_seq_one_letter_code
_entity_poly.pdbx_strand_id
1 'polypeptide(L)'
;MALNAVIPLDNIADDAIDFGFDVSAPEARNTKIIQKTLVALFQTFLALVHVDVGSSRLTMEDQKLFDDFVAFVLRRRKLKVTRWLRGVLDDRSSEVRSKLEQRFADPLVLFLSRCQHRCARCQLGCMHSVTHSTEIEHNCSTDHKCRGSCEYAECQRDSKPAEVRPCSRSAGHEGKCECEKGEHTCGHPCVLARASNCDKTCSKVAEHCGDHRCSVQVHVCGATCSAETCTAACVLDTQREHSVHKCVEVQCLHQCFMKGCKHTCGEKDHFHGQLNTSRVFADENGVTFSPDLSEDDSVALTHMCLGSHACSDLCAVDGICEQKVHLKKSSRTYAGARGSFEYIYQEMNACKKPCTRVLPSGARHHDGLVHSCIAQTSTTSNGQSSREKEDEHQVIHYCDVRCPCCNNYCNKHFGHMGLHATSHGNMRQTYFLAKGNDIDIEDRKYQVGERGIAEMCNLFCAKMGRGHVHYLSCEGNGRENCVYTADASKDHRRHCDEELYPPPDKAMDELLHSQFWTTIGWEDPCSDDERALFAKCPFQCDAPEHEEADKLPSYCVLDAWHLPAMKPEVDDGFAYIDDHKFECKHAVDSGTFHNIFVLDSSGSMSGQPWQNLLFACKEFVINRLQDGGEDDLVSLVTFDNHSVIHGEAMPLGEALPEQLPYSGGGTSFEQGLRTASEVLSRNDYEKYKAVLIFFSDGHPRDIELGLTLARHIRSAYAKYDLTAFAVGFGHVNLPVLERVATEMGGDYRHVLDTNELQKEFQRIAAVLRKSEASLALMDT
;
A
#
# COMPACT_ATOMS: atom_id res chain seq x y z
N MET A 1 15.51 53.29 34.90
CA MET A 1 16.84 52.76 35.31
C MET A 1 17.11 51.48 34.53
N ALA A 2 18.36 51.12 34.27
CA ALA A 2 18.65 49.79 33.70
C ALA A 2 18.25 48.72 34.74
N LEU A 3 17.45 47.72 34.36
CA LEU A 3 16.96 46.67 35.25
C LEU A 3 18.10 45.99 36.06
N ASN A 4 19.28 45.87 35.45
CA ASN A 4 20.48 45.29 36.07
C ASN A 4 21.09 46.15 37.19
N ALA A 5 20.71 47.43 37.29
CA ALA A 5 21.11 48.30 38.39
C ALA A 5 20.22 48.12 39.64
N VAL A 6 19.06 47.48 39.49
CA VAL A 6 18.07 47.25 40.54
C VAL A 6 18.10 45.78 40.99
N ILE A 7 18.32 44.84 40.07
CA ILE A 7 18.43 43.40 40.35
C ILE A 7 19.72 42.88 39.70
N PRO A 8 20.63 42.21 40.43
CA PRO A 8 21.79 41.56 39.82
C PRO A 8 21.36 40.27 39.09
N LEU A 9 20.94 40.41 37.83
CA LEU A 9 20.29 39.36 37.05
C LEU A 9 21.15 38.10 36.87
N ASP A 10 22.47 38.25 36.82
CA ASP A 10 23.42 37.13 36.68
C ASP A 10 23.49 36.23 37.92
N ASN A 11 23.17 36.78 39.10
CA ASN A 11 23.24 36.07 40.39
C ASN A 11 21.99 35.22 40.66
N ILE A 12 20.95 35.31 39.82
CA ILE A 12 19.76 34.50 39.97
C ILE A 12 20.06 33.10 39.44
N ALA A 13 19.98 32.11 40.32
CA ALA A 13 20.16 30.71 39.97
C ALA A 13 18.97 30.21 39.13
N ASP A 14 19.24 29.39 38.12
CA ASP A 14 18.20 28.92 37.19
C ASP A 14 17.14 28.04 37.87
N ASP A 15 17.53 27.29 38.89
CA ASP A 15 16.67 26.44 39.73
C ASP A 15 15.80 27.23 40.70
N ALA A 16 16.16 28.50 40.97
CA ALA A 16 15.33 29.42 41.74
C ALA A 16 14.14 29.99 40.94
N ILE A 17 14.10 29.78 39.62
CA ILE A 17 13.00 30.20 38.74
C ILE A 17 12.29 28.98 38.18
N ASP A 18 11.14 28.66 38.77
CA ASP A 18 10.24 27.64 38.25
C ASP A 18 9.16 28.27 37.35
N PHE A 19 9.02 27.76 36.13
CA PHE A 19 7.97 28.16 35.20
C PHE A 19 6.67 27.36 35.41
N GLY A 20 6.66 26.36 36.30
CA GLY A 20 5.45 25.72 36.80
C GLY A 20 4.69 24.84 35.80
N PHE A 21 5.24 24.56 34.61
CA PHE A 21 4.68 23.61 33.65
C PHE A 21 5.73 23.03 32.71
N ASP A 22 5.48 21.81 32.23
CA ASP A 22 6.29 21.11 31.24
C ASP A 22 5.81 21.45 29.82
N VAL A 23 6.63 22.13 29.03
CA VAL A 23 6.35 22.51 27.64
C VAL A 23 6.16 21.32 26.68
N SER A 24 6.61 20.12 27.08
CA SER A 24 6.44 18.89 26.31
C SER A 24 5.10 18.19 26.57
N ALA A 25 4.42 18.54 27.68
CA ALA A 25 3.13 17.98 28.06
C ALA A 25 1.97 18.64 27.28
N PRO A 26 0.89 17.90 26.97
CA PRO A 26 -0.29 18.45 26.30
C PRO A 26 -0.98 19.57 27.11
N GLU A 27 -0.81 19.55 28.43
CA GLU A 27 -1.35 20.53 29.38
C GLU A 27 -0.61 21.88 29.37
N ALA A 28 0.56 21.97 28.72
CA ALA A 28 1.37 23.19 28.60
C ALA A 28 0.63 24.38 27.97
N ARG A 29 -0.46 24.11 27.24
CA ARG A 29 -1.29 25.11 26.57
C ARG A 29 -2.45 25.61 27.45
N ASN A 30 -2.55 25.15 28.70
CA ASN A 30 -3.61 25.58 29.60
C ASN A 30 -3.36 27.02 30.07
N THR A 31 -4.16 27.95 29.53
CA THR A 31 -4.07 29.39 29.82
C THR A 31 -4.17 29.74 31.31
N LYS A 32 -4.86 28.91 32.12
CA LYS A 32 -4.95 29.10 33.58
C LYS A 32 -3.65 28.79 34.30
N ILE A 33 -2.91 27.78 33.85
CA ILE A 33 -1.60 27.42 34.42
C ILE A 33 -0.59 28.51 34.10
N ILE A 34 -0.56 28.94 32.82
CA ILE A 34 0.31 30.01 32.36
C ILE A 34 0.06 31.32 33.13
N GLN A 35 -1.21 31.70 33.34
CA GLN A 35 -1.56 32.88 34.14
C GLN A 35 -1.07 32.75 35.59
N LYS A 36 -1.24 31.60 36.23
CA LYS A 36 -0.74 31.36 37.59
C LYS A 36 0.78 31.50 37.67
N THR A 37 1.50 30.94 36.69
CA THR A 37 2.95 31.10 36.59
C THR A 37 3.34 32.57 36.46
N LEU A 38 2.70 33.34 35.58
CA LEU A 38 2.99 34.77 35.42
C LEU A 38 2.78 35.55 36.72
N VAL A 39 1.71 35.26 37.46
CA VAL A 39 1.44 35.88 38.76
C VAL A 39 2.50 35.49 39.80
N ALA A 40 2.90 34.22 39.85
CA ALA A 40 3.95 33.76 40.76
C ALA A 40 5.31 34.42 40.44
N LEU A 41 5.68 34.49 39.16
CA LEU A 41 6.89 35.19 38.71
C LEU A 41 6.84 36.68 39.05
N PHE A 42 5.68 37.32 38.93
CA PHE A 42 5.51 38.72 39.30
C PHE A 42 5.73 38.94 40.80
N GLN A 43 5.21 38.04 41.65
CA GLN A 43 5.46 38.09 43.10
C GLN A 43 6.95 37.91 43.43
N THR A 44 7.63 36.97 42.78
CA THR A 44 9.08 36.79 42.93
C THR A 44 9.85 38.04 42.49
N PHE A 45 9.47 38.65 41.36
CA PHE A 45 10.05 39.90 40.89
C PHE A 45 9.88 41.03 41.91
N LEU A 46 8.66 41.23 42.44
CA LEU A 46 8.40 42.26 43.46
C LEU A 46 9.23 42.06 44.73
N ALA A 47 9.43 40.80 45.16
CA ALA A 47 10.31 40.48 46.28
C ALA A 47 11.78 40.86 46.00
N LEU A 48 12.25 40.65 44.77
CA LEU A 48 13.61 40.99 44.35
C LEU A 48 13.85 42.51 44.27
N VAL A 49 12.84 43.31 43.93
CA VAL A 49 12.92 44.77 43.93
C VAL A 49 12.55 45.41 45.27
N HIS A 50 12.40 44.62 46.33
CA HIS A 50 12.04 45.05 47.69
C HIS A 50 10.71 45.85 47.77
N VAL A 51 9.77 45.56 46.87
CA VAL A 51 8.43 46.15 46.89
C VAL A 51 7.53 45.26 47.73
N ASP A 52 7.04 45.78 48.87
CA ASP A 52 6.10 45.05 49.70
C ASP A 52 4.76 44.89 48.96
N VAL A 53 4.47 43.65 48.58
CA VAL A 53 3.26 43.23 47.85
C VAL A 53 1.99 43.64 48.60
N GLY A 54 2.02 43.74 49.93
CA GLY A 54 0.86 44.07 50.76
C GLY A 54 0.51 45.56 50.82
N SER A 55 1.47 46.48 50.65
CA SER A 55 1.31 47.89 51.02
C SER A 55 1.79 48.90 49.96
N SER A 56 2.49 48.45 48.92
CA SER A 56 3.10 49.35 47.94
C SER A 56 2.18 49.68 46.76
N ARG A 57 2.23 50.93 46.29
CA ARG A 57 1.56 51.37 45.06
C ARG A 57 2.20 50.71 43.84
N LEU A 58 1.43 49.90 43.11
CA LEU A 58 1.87 49.33 41.83
C LEU A 58 1.60 50.30 40.68
N THR A 59 2.60 50.46 39.82
CA THR A 59 2.57 51.32 38.63
C THR A 59 2.74 50.51 37.34
N MET A 60 2.47 51.14 36.20
CA MET A 60 2.76 50.56 34.88
C MET A 60 4.27 50.41 34.64
N GLU A 61 5.10 51.23 35.29
CA GLU A 61 6.57 51.11 35.18
C GLU A 61 7.06 49.83 35.86
N ASP A 62 6.49 49.47 37.02
CA ASP A 62 6.83 48.21 37.71
C ASP A 62 6.52 47.00 36.83
N GLN A 63 5.39 47.03 36.13
CA GLN A 63 5.00 45.95 35.22
C GLN A 63 5.87 45.90 33.96
N LYS A 64 6.35 47.05 33.46
CA LYS A 64 7.30 47.10 32.35
C LYS A 64 8.66 46.50 32.76
N LEU A 65 9.14 46.84 33.95
CA LEU A 65 10.36 46.23 34.51
C LEU A 65 10.21 44.72 34.72
N PHE A 66 9.01 44.27 35.09
CA PHE A 66 8.67 42.85 35.12
C PHE A 66 8.71 42.19 33.74
N ASP A 67 8.14 42.82 32.70
CA ASP A 67 8.16 42.29 31.34
C ASP A 67 9.62 42.16 30.82
N ASP A 68 10.48 43.14 31.12
CA ASP A 68 11.92 43.08 30.84
C ASP A 68 12.62 41.93 31.59
N PHE A 69 12.26 41.72 32.87
CA PHE A 69 12.78 40.62 33.69
C PHE A 69 12.40 39.25 33.10
N VAL A 70 11.13 39.06 32.76
CA VAL A 70 10.63 37.81 32.16
C VAL A 70 11.30 37.56 30.81
N ALA A 71 11.43 38.59 29.96
CA ALA A 71 12.10 38.47 28.67
C ALA A 71 13.57 38.04 28.81
N PHE A 72 14.30 38.60 29.78
CA PHE A 72 15.68 38.21 30.07
C PHE A 72 15.78 36.73 30.48
N VAL A 73 14.99 36.33 31.46
CA VAL A 73 14.97 34.98 32.03
C VAL A 73 14.62 33.93 30.97
N LEU A 74 13.62 34.20 30.13
CA LEU A 74 13.21 33.31 29.03
C LEU A 74 14.30 33.19 27.95
N ARG A 75 14.93 34.29 27.56
CA ARG A 75 16.04 34.28 26.60
C ARG A 75 17.24 33.49 27.12
N ARG A 76 17.58 33.66 28.40
CA ARG A 76 18.66 32.90 29.08
C ARG A 76 18.36 31.39 29.04
N ARG A 77 17.13 30.98 29.36
CA ARG A 77 16.70 29.57 29.31
C ARG A 77 16.74 29.01 27.90
N LYS A 78 16.19 29.73 26.91
CA LYS A 78 16.22 29.33 25.48
C LYS A 78 17.65 29.11 24.99
N LEU A 79 18.58 30.01 25.32
CA LEU A 79 19.98 29.88 24.93
C LEU A 79 20.63 28.62 25.54
N LYS A 80 20.37 28.32 26.81
CA LYS A 80 20.88 27.12 27.48
C LYS A 80 20.35 25.84 26.85
N VAL A 81 19.04 25.77 26.55
CA VAL A 81 18.43 24.63 25.85
C VAL A 81 19.01 24.47 24.45
N THR A 82 19.18 25.56 23.71
CA THR A 82 19.79 25.55 22.37
C THR A 82 21.23 25.02 22.41
N ARG A 83 22.02 25.44 23.41
CA ARG A 83 23.39 24.95 23.62
C ARG A 83 23.42 23.47 24.02
N TRP A 84 22.52 23.05 24.91
CA TRP A 84 22.40 21.65 25.31
C TRP A 84 22.00 20.76 24.13
N LEU A 85 21.00 21.16 23.33
CA LEU A 85 20.60 20.45 22.12
C LEU A 85 21.75 20.31 21.12
N ARG A 86 22.58 21.35 20.97
CA ARG A 86 23.79 21.30 20.12
C ARG A 86 24.87 20.36 20.67
N GLY A 87 24.96 20.21 21.99
CA GLY A 87 25.92 19.27 22.61
C GLY A 87 25.47 17.81 22.54
N VAL A 88 24.15 17.57 22.53
CA VAL A 88 23.56 16.22 22.51
C VAL A 88 23.33 15.72 21.07
N LEU A 89 23.01 16.61 20.14
CA LEU A 89 22.77 16.29 18.73
C LEU A 89 23.97 16.74 17.90
N ASP A 90 24.61 15.80 17.21
CA ASP A 90 25.71 16.07 16.28
C ASP A 90 25.26 16.99 15.12
N ASP A 91 26.20 17.68 14.46
CA ASP A 91 25.91 18.67 13.40
C ASP A 91 25.11 18.08 12.22
N ARG A 92 25.15 16.74 12.07
CA ARG A 92 24.39 15.95 11.10
C ARG A 92 22.88 15.90 11.37
N SER A 93 22.43 16.26 12.58
CA SER A 93 21.02 16.27 13.01
C SER A 93 20.43 17.69 13.09
N SER A 94 20.98 18.63 12.32
CA SER A 94 20.56 20.04 12.32
C SER A 94 19.06 20.23 12.10
N GLU A 95 18.43 19.40 11.25
CA GLU A 95 16.99 19.46 10.99
C GLU A 95 16.14 18.97 12.19
N VAL A 96 16.56 17.89 12.85
CA VAL A 96 15.90 17.39 14.07
C VAL A 96 16.03 18.42 15.19
N ARG A 97 17.21 19.01 15.34
CA ARG A 97 17.47 20.08 16.31
C ARG A 97 16.55 21.28 16.06
N SER A 98 16.47 21.78 14.82
CA SER A 98 15.58 22.90 14.47
C SER A 98 14.11 22.56 14.72
N LYS A 99 13.66 21.33 14.43
CA LYS A 99 12.30 20.88 14.73
C LYS A 99 12.01 20.84 16.24
N LEU A 100 12.97 20.41 17.06
CA LEU A 100 12.83 20.39 18.52
C LEU A 100 12.80 21.80 19.12
N GLU A 101 13.68 22.68 18.66
CA GLU A 101 13.70 24.10 19.06
C GLU A 101 12.36 24.77 18.71
N GLN A 102 11.89 24.60 17.48
CA GLN A 102 10.61 25.15 17.01
C GLN A 102 9.41 24.58 17.77
N ARG A 103 9.45 23.30 18.11
CA ARG A 103 8.31 22.62 18.75
C ARG A 103 8.20 22.91 20.24
N PHE A 104 9.33 23.06 20.95
CA PHE A 104 9.34 23.09 22.42
C PHE A 104 9.99 24.33 23.03
N ALA A 105 11.03 24.91 22.41
CA ALA A 105 11.75 26.04 22.97
C ALA A 105 11.12 27.40 22.58
N ASP A 106 10.72 27.54 21.32
CA ASP A 106 10.12 28.79 20.82
C ASP A 106 8.75 29.13 21.44
N PRO A 107 7.82 28.15 21.62
CA PRO A 107 6.52 28.44 22.22
C PRO A 107 6.60 28.93 23.66
N LEU A 108 7.64 28.55 24.43
CA LEU A 108 7.82 28.97 25.82
C LEU A 108 7.87 30.49 25.96
N VAL A 109 8.59 31.16 25.05
CA VAL A 109 8.71 32.63 25.05
C VAL A 109 7.36 33.28 24.81
N LEU A 110 6.58 32.73 23.88
CA LEU A 110 5.24 33.24 23.56
C LEU A 110 4.26 33.03 24.73
N PHE A 111 4.23 31.84 25.32
CA PHE A 111 3.30 31.54 26.42
C PHE A 111 3.54 32.43 27.64
N LEU A 112 4.79 32.70 28.00
CA LEU A 112 5.13 33.50 29.17
C LEU A 112 5.36 34.99 28.85
N SER A 113 5.12 35.42 27.63
CA SER A 113 5.02 36.85 27.33
C SER A 113 3.65 37.36 27.74
N ARG A 114 3.63 38.43 28.52
CA ARG A 114 2.39 39.02 29.03
C ARG A 114 1.67 39.79 27.93
N CYS A 115 0.35 39.75 27.96
CA CYS A 115 -0.49 40.59 27.11
C CYS A 115 -0.21 42.08 27.40
N GLN A 116 0.05 42.84 26.34
CA GLN A 116 0.43 44.26 26.45
C GLN A 116 -0.78 45.20 26.61
N HIS A 117 -1.99 44.66 26.80
CA HIS A 117 -3.21 45.44 26.97
C HIS A 117 -3.44 45.83 28.43
N ARG A 118 -4.24 46.87 28.66
CA ARG A 118 -4.70 47.26 30.00
C ARG A 118 -5.78 46.33 30.52
N CYS A 119 -5.85 46.20 31.83
CA CYS A 119 -6.95 45.54 32.52
C CYS A 119 -8.26 46.26 32.23
N ALA A 120 -9.35 45.51 32.09
CA ALA A 120 -10.67 46.08 31.85
C ALA A 120 -11.23 46.89 33.03
N ARG A 121 -10.65 46.74 34.24
CA ARG A 121 -11.20 47.29 35.49
C ARG A 121 -10.30 48.30 36.19
N CYS A 122 -9.04 48.42 35.78
CA CYS A 122 -8.09 49.37 36.34
C CYS A 122 -7.01 49.72 35.31
N GLN A 123 -6.09 50.61 35.66
CA GLN A 123 -5.07 51.10 34.74
C GLN A 123 -3.83 50.21 34.66
N LEU A 124 -3.75 49.13 35.46
CA LEU A 124 -2.68 48.13 35.35
C LEU A 124 -2.80 47.32 34.05
N GLY A 125 -1.68 46.82 33.54
CA GLY A 125 -1.63 45.88 32.44
C GLY A 125 -2.16 44.49 32.79
N CYS A 126 -2.64 43.79 31.77
CA CYS A 126 -3.16 42.43 31.81
C CYS A 126 -2.09 41.43 32.31
N MET A 127 -2.46 40.41 33.08
CA MET A 127 -1.59 39.32 33.56
C MET A 127 -1.81 38.00 32.81
N HIS A 128 -2.62 38.02 31.75
CA HIS A 128 -2.72 36.89 30.84
C HIS A 128 -1.54 36.84 29.87
N SER A 129 -1.26 35.65 29.34
CA SER A 129 -0.35 35.48 28.21
C SER A 129 -0.82 36.29 27.00
N VAL A 130 0.09 36.73 26.14
CA VAL A 130 -0.23 37.28 24.81
C VAL A 130 -1.08 36.32 23.97
N THR A 131 -1.06 35.01 24.26
CA THR A 131 -1.83 33.98 23.53
C THR A 131 -3.22 33.70 24.12
N HIS A 132 -3.72 34.48 25.08
CA HIS A 132 -5.08 34.27 25.62
C HIS A 132 -6.17 34.57 24.58
N SER A 133 -7.31 33.88 24.70
CA SER A 133 -8.46 34.06 23.80
C SER A 133 -9.07 35.46 23.96
N THR A 134 -9.58 36.01 22.86
CA THR A 134 -10.31 37.29 22.82
C THR A 134 -11.61 37.25 23.61
N GLU A 135 -12.12 36.06 23.93
CA GLU A 135 -13.30 35.86 24.79
C GLU A 135 -13.00 36.10 26.28
N ILE A 136 -11.73 36.16 26.67
CA ILE A 136 -11.30 36.36 28.06
C ILE A 136 -11.03 37.84 28.30
N GLU A 137 -11.77 38.44 29.24
CA GLU A 137 -11.58 39.84 29.65
C GLU A 137 -10.17 40.07 30.22
N HIS A 138 -9.52 41.17 29.83
CA HIS A 138 -8.19 41.51 30.34
C HIS A 138 -8.18 41.77 31.85
N ASN A 139 -7.36 41.02 32.58
CA ASN A 139 -7.34 41.04 34.05
C ASN A 139 -5.89 41.20 34.56
N CYS A 140 -5.65 42.15 35.48
CA CYS A 140 -4.34 42.36 36.11
C CYS A 140 -4.02 41.40 37.27
N SER A 141 -4.93 40.47 37.58
CA SER A 141 -4.83 39.51 38.70
C SER A 141 -4.65 40.15 40.09
N THR A 142 -5.09 41.40 40.26
CA THR A 142 -5.13 42.11 41.56
C THR A 142 -6.57 42.43 41.97
N ASP A 143 -6.76 43.10 43.10
CA ASP A 143 -8.06 43.61 43.57
C ASP A 143 -8.55 44.88 42.83
N HIS A 144 -7.80 45.33 41.80
CA HIS A 144 -8.06 46.52 41.00
C HIS A 144 -8.03 47.86 41.77
N LYS A 145 -7.64 47.88 43.05
CA LYS A 145 -7.60 49.08 43.90
C LYS A 145 -6.17 49.58 44.08
N CYS A 146 -5.98 50.91 44.12
CA CYS A 146 -4.68 51.47 44.44
C CYS A 146 -4.33 51.17 45.91
N ARG A 147 -3.15 50.57 46.14
CA ARG A 147 -2.63 50.26 47.48
C ARG A 147 -1.83 51.40 48.11
N GLY A 148 -1.68 52.51 47.39
CA GLY A 148 -1.00 53.70 47.90
C GLY A 148 -1.79 54.43 48.99
N SER A 149 -1.09 55.29 49.72
CA SER A 149 -1.66 56.19 50.72
C SER A 149 -1.78 57.61 50.18
N CYS A 150 -2.71 58.41 50.73
CA CYS A 150 -2.92 59.79 50.28
C CYS A 150 -1.62 60.62 50.36
N GLU A 151 -1.23 61.25 49.26
CA GLU A 151 0.03 62.01 49.13
C GLU A 151 -0.12 63.51 49.48
N TYR A 152 -1.32 63.97 49.83
CA TYR A 152 -1.58 65.37 50.18
C TYR A 152 -1.25 65.64 51.65
N ALA A 153 -0.43 66.68 51.89
CA ALA A 153 0.09 67.03 53.23
C ALA A 153 -1.02 67.29 54.26
N GLU A 154 -2.18 67.79 53.83
CA GLU A 154 -3.36 68.00 54.68
C GLU A 154 -3.91 66.70 55.29
N CYS A 155 -3.73 65.56 54.61
CA CYS A 155 -4.16 64.25 55.07
C CYS A 155 -3.07 63.48 55.84
N GLN A 156 -1.85 64.02 55.91
CA GLN A 156 -0.70 63.39 56.55
C GLN A 156 -0.33 64.02 57.91
N ARG A 157 -0.84 65.22 58.22
CA ARG A 157 -0.47 65.99 59.42
C ARG A 157 -1.17 65.56 60.71
N ASP A 158 -2.37 64.98 60.64
CA ASP A 158 -3.22 64.70 61.82
C ASP A 158 -3.32 63.21 62.20
N SER A 159 -2.44 62.35 61.70
CA SER A 159 -2.61 60.89 61.78
C SER A 159 -1.34 60.19 62.23
N LYS A 160 -1.46 59.24 63.18
CA LYS A 160 -0.37 58.28 63.49
C LYS A 160 -0.03 57.46 62.22
N PRO A 161 1.15 56.80 62.12
CA PRO A 161 1.52 56.00 60.93
C PRO A 161 0.49 54.93 60.51
N ALA A 162 -0.38 54.50 61.44
CA ALA A 162 -1.48 53.56 61.20
C ALA A 162 -2.81 54.19 60.72
N GLU A 163 -2.89 55.51 60.61
CA GLU A 163 -4.12 56.27 60.27
C GLU A 163 -4.01 57.00 58.91
N VAL A 164 -2.92 56.80 58.15
CA VAL A 164 -2.79 57.41 56.82
C VAL A 164 -3.89 56.86 55.90
N ARG A 165 -4.72 57.75 55.38
CA ARG A 165 -5.90 57.38 54.58
C ARG A 165 -5.48 56.66 53.28
N PRO A 166 -6.11 55.52 52.93
CA PRO A 166 -5.82 54.81 51.69
C PRO A 166 -6.28 55.59 50.46
N CYS A 167 -5.65 55.32 49.32
CA CYS A 167 -6.05 55.86 48.03
C CYS A 167 -7.42 55.29 47.61
N SER A 168 -8.27 56.15 47.05
CA SER A 168 -9.61 55.81 46.55
C SER A 168 -9.64 55.49 45.06
N ARG A 169 -8.51 55.65 44.36
CA ARG A 169 -8.39 55.46 42.91
C ARG A 169 -8.16 53.99 42.52
N SER A 170 -8.41 53.67 41.25
CA SER A 170 -8.10 52.35 40.70
C SER A 170 -6.59 52.10 40.66
N ALA A 171 -6.19 50.83 40.73
CA ALA A 171 -4.77 50.45 40.63
C ALA A 171 -4.15 50.96 39.31
N GLY A 172 -2.89 51.41 39.37
CA GLY A 172 -2.15 51.91 38.21
C GLY A 172 -2.52 53.32 37.75
N HIS A 173 -3.38 54.06 38.48
CA HIS A 173 -3.75 55.43 38.12
C HIS A 173 -2.51 56.35 38.05
N GLU A 174 -2.61 57.40 37.22
CA GLU A 174 -1.57 58.41 37.07
C GLU A 174 -1.71 59.52 38.15
N GLY A 175 -0.63 60.27 38.41
CA GLY A 175 -0.61 61.36 39.37
C GLY A 175 -0.57 60.94 40.84
N LYS A 176 -0.88 61.85 41.76
CA LYS A 176 -0.78 61.64 43.22
C LYS A 176 -1.92 60.76 43.75
N CYS A 177 -1.65 59.95 44.77
CA CYS A 177 -2.69 59.21 45.48
C CYS A 177 -3.62 60.14 46.28
N GLU A 178 -4.93 59.88 46.19
CA GLU A 178 -6.00 60.73 46.73
C GLU A 178 -7.01 59.92 47.55
N CYS A 179 -7.39 60.42 48.72
CA CYS A 179 -8.43 59.80 49.55
C CYS A 179 -9.83 60.37 49.25
N GLU A 180 -10.88 59.56 49.46
CA GLU A 180 -12.26 59.88 49.10
C GLU A 180 -12.86 61.07 49.89
N LYS A 181 -12.40 61.28 51.14
CA LYS A 181 -12.94 62.29 52.08
C LYS A 181 -12.10 63.57 52.15
N GLY A 182 -11.37 63.90 51.09
CA GLY A 182 -10.46 65.04 51.07
C GLY A 182 -11.07 66.28 50.42
N GLU A 183 -11.30 67.35 51.17
CA GLU A 183 -11.70 68.68 50.66
C GLU A 183 -10.61 69.34 49.76
N HIS A 184 -9.50 68.64 49.50
CA HIS A 184 -8.34 69.15 48.75
C HIS A 184 -8.41 68.91 47.24
N THR A 185 -9.34 68.08 46.74
CA THR A 185 -9.53 67.88 45.29
C THR A 185 -10.91 68.32 44.83
N CYS A 186 -11.00 68.76 43.58
CA CYS A 186 -12.19 69.36 42.97
C CYS A 186 -13.38 68.40 42.85
N GLY A 187 -13.15 67.10 42.58
CA GLY A 187 -14.20 66.08 42.53
C GLY A 187 -15.20 66.15 41.35
N HIS A 188 -15.23 67.24 40.58
CA HIS A 188 -16.11 67.39 39.42
C HIS A 188 -15.74 66.42 38.27
N PRO A 189 -16.70 66.01 37.41
CA PRO A 189 -16.40 65.13 36.28
C PRO A 189 -15.32 65.71 35.35
N CYS A 190 -14.38 64.87 34.92
CA CYS A 190 -13.37 65.25 33.93
C CYS A 190 -14.04 65.54 32.57
N VAL A 191 -13.60 66.59 31.87
CA VAL A 191 -14.08 66.92 30.52
C VAL A 191 -13.84 65.78 29.51
N LEU A 192 -12.87 64.90 29.79
CA LEU A 192 -12.55 63.72 28.99
C LEU A 192 -13.00 62.40 29.66
N ALA A 193 -14.06 62.43 30.47
CA ALA A 193 -14.58 61.26 31.18
C ALA A 193 -14.99 60.08 30.28
N ARG A 194 -15.13 60.30 28.96
CA ARG A 194 -15.40 59.26 27.95
C ARG A 194 -14.17 58.44 27.55
N ALA A 195 -12.97 58.94 27.81
CA ALA A 195 -11.75 58.19 27.50
C ALA A 195 -11.63 56.96 28.39
N SER A 196 -11.15 55.86 27.83
CA SER A 196 -11.12 54.57 28.52
C SER A 196 -10.20 54.56 29.75
N ASN A 197 -9.14 55.38 29.74
CA ASN A 197 -8.21 55.49 30.86
C ASN A 197 -8.51 56.66 31.82
N CYS A 198 -9.64 57.35 31.69
CA CYS A 198 -9.95 58.50 32.54
C CYS A 198 -10.27 58.10 33.98
N ASP A 199 -9.69 58.79 34.98
CA ASP A 199 -10.06 58.63 36.41
C ASP A 199 -11.42 59.25 36.77
N LYS A 200 -12.19 59.69 35.77
CA LYS A 200 -13.57 60.22 35.83
C LYS A 200 -13.76 61.53 36.59
N THR A 201 -13.01 61.78 37.66
CA THR A 201 -13.12 63.00 38.47
C THR A 201 -11.84 63.83 38.45
N CYS A 202 -12.01 65.14 38.59
CA CYS A 202 -10.95 66.14 38.58
C CYS A 202 -10.03 65.98 39.79
N SER A 203 -8.72 65.97 39.55
CA SER A 203 -7.67 65.89 40.57
C SER A 203 -7.03 67.24 40.91
N LYS A 204 -7.46 68.31 40.23
CA LYS A 204 -7.05 69.67 40.56
C LYS A 204 -7.54 70.06 41.95
N VAL A 205 -6.88 71.05 42.55
CA VAL A 205 -7.24 71.62 43.85
C VAL A 205 -8.71 72.07 43.83
N ALA A 206 -9.40 71.94 44.96
CA ALA A 206 -10.75 72.45 45.13
C ALA A 206 -10.85 73.93 44.70
N GLU A 207 -12.00 74.31 44.12
CA GLU A 207 -12.31 75.69 43.68
C GLU A 207 -11.39 76.30 42.58
N HIS A 208 -10.71 75.47 41.79
CA HIS A 208 -9.97 75.96 40.61
C HIS A 208 -10.89 76.51 39.50
N CYS A 209 -10.37 77.44 38.69
CA CYS A 209 -11.04 77.93 37.47
C CYS A 209 -10.66 77.09 36.22
N GLY A 210 -11.49 77.09 35.18
CA GLY A 210 -11.26 76.42 33.89
C GLY A 210 -11.64 74.93 33.85
N ASP A 211 -11.24 74.23 32.78
CA ASP A 211 -11.62 72.83 32.54
C ASP A 211 -11.24 71.89 33.70
N HIS A 212 -12.20 71.05 34.10
CA HIS A 212 -11.99 69.97 35.05
C HIS A 212 -11.26 68.81 34.38
N ARG A 213 -10.04 68.50 34.83
CA ARG A 213 -9.19 67.43 34.28
C ARG A 213 -8.70 66.53 35.40
N CYS A 214 -8.72 65.23 35.16
CA CYS A 214 -8.10 64.26 36.06
C CYS A 214 -6.58 64.24 35.89
N SER A 215 -5.91 63.39 36.67
CA SER A 215 -4.44 63.29 36.71
C SER A 215 -3.82 62.62 35.48
N VAL A 216 -4.65 62.05 34.61
CA VAL A 216 -4.23 61.35 33.40
C VAL A 216 -3.72 62.36 32.38
N GLN A 217 -2.47 62.19 31.95
CA GLN A 217 -1.83 63.14 31.04
C GLN A 217 -2.35 63.02 29.60
N VAL A 218 -2.54 61.78 29.13
CA VAL A 218 -3.01 61.46 27.78
C VAL A 218 -4.21 60.55 27.87
N HIS A 219 -5.36 61.04 27.40
CA HIS A 219 -6.62 60.30 27.43
C HIS A 219 -6.72 59.45 26.17
N VAL A 220 -6.83 58.13 26.31
CA VAL A 220 -6.76 57.21 25.16
C VAL A 220 -8.15 56.92 24.58
N CYS A 221 -8.20 56.76 23.26
CA CYS A 221 -9.42 56.54 22.48
C CYS A 221 -10.21 55.30 22.93
N GLY A 222 -9.56 54.14 23.02
CA GLY A 222 -10.20 52.89 23.45
C GLY A 222 -11.07 52.16 22.41
N ALA A 223 -11.26 52.68 21.20
CA ALA A 223 -11.90 51.96 20.10
C ALA A 223 -11.07 50.75 19.62
N THR A 224 -11.67 49.78 18.93
CA THR A 224 -10.97 48.58 18.43
C THR A 224 -9.91 48.95 17.40
N CYS A 225 -8.74 48.30 17.48
CA CYS A 225 -7.63 48.45 16.54
C CYS A 225 -8.09 48.18 15.10
N SER A 226 -7.57 48.96 14.15
CA SER A 226 -7.89 48.84 12.73
C SER A 226 -7.20 47.66 12.04
N ALA A 227 -6.28 46.95 12.72
CA ALA A 227 -5.61 45.80 12.13
C ALA A 227 -6.50 44.55 12.13
N GLU A 228 -6.60 43.86 10.99
CA GLU A 228 -7.52 42.72 10.75
C GLU A 228 -7.42 41.58 11.77
N THR A 229 -6.21 41.29 12.26
CA THR A 229 -5.94 40.19 13.21
C THR A 229 -5.84 40.65 14.67
N CYS A 230 -6.23 41.89 14.96
CA CYS A 230 -6.07 42.50 16.28
C CYS A 230 -7.41 42.97 16.87
N THR A 231 -7.70 42.54 18.09
CA THR A 231 -8.90 43.00 18.84
C THR A 231 -8.56 44.02 19.92
N ALA A 232 -7.35 44.58 19.88
CA ALA A 232 -6.83 45.49 20.88
C ALA A 232 -7.57 46.82 20.93
N ALA A 233 -7.48 47.51 22.06
CA ALA A 233 -7.98 48.88 22.19
C ALA A 233 -6.95 49.90 21.69
N CYS A 234 -7.43 50.95 21.03
CA CYS A 234 -6.67 52.08 20.53
C CYS A 234 -6.05 52.87 21.69
N VAL A 235 -4.75 53.15 21.58
CA VAL A 235 -3.99 53.92 22.59
C VAL A 235 -3.69 55.36 22.14
N LEU A 236 -4.18 55.76 20.97
CA LEU A 236 -4.04 57.13 20.48
C LEU A 236 -4.82 58.12 21.35
N ASP A 237 -4.32 59.34 21.42
CA ASP A 237 -4.94 60.43 22.16
C ASP A 237 -6.33 60.73 21.61
N THR A 238 -7.37 60.63 22.46
CA THR A 238 -8.76 60.92 22.10
C THR A 238 -8.99 62.38 21.72
N GLN A 239 -8.07 63.28 22.10
CA GLN A 239 -8.15 64.68 21.73
C GLN A 239 -7.68 64.93 20.29
N ARG A 240 -7.02 63.95 19.66
CA ARG A 240 -6.63 63.98 18.25
C ARG A 240 -7.66 63.21 17.43
N GLU A 241 -8.20 63.85 16.40
CA GLU A 241 -9.05 63.16 15.43
C GLU A 241 -8.21 62.13 14.66
N HIS A 242 -8.68 60.88 14.62
CA HIS A 242 -8.05 59.79 13.87
C HIS A 242 -9.12 58.80 13.44
N SER A 243 -9.04 58.33 12.19
CA SER A 243 -9.90 57.29 11.62
C SER A 243 -9.25 55.91 11.69
N VAL A 244 -7.92 55.85 11.77
CA VAL A 244 -7.18 54.60 11.98
C VAL A 244 -6.81 54.45 13.44
N HIS A 245 -7.33 53.40 14.05
CA HIS A 245 -7.10 53.06 15.45
C HIS A 245 -5.86 52.18 15.59
N LYS A 246 -4.86 52.64 16.35
CA LYS A 246 -3.62 51.92 16.60
C LYS A 246 -3.49 51.52 18.06
N CYS A 247 -3.23 50.24 18.30
CA CYS A 247 -2.93 49.71 19.62
C CYS A 247 -1.42 49.81 19.94
N VAL A 248 -1.00 49.16 21.03
CA VAL A 248 0.41 49.14 21.46
C VAL A 248 1.30 48.24 20.58
N GLU A 249 0.71 47.36 19.79
CA GLU A 249 1.47 46.41 18.97
C GLU A 249 2.22 47.12 17.84
N VAL A 250 3.46 46.70 17.65
CA VAL A 250 4.37 47.25 16.64
C VAL A 250 4.74 46.22 15.56
N GLN A 251 4.36 44.96 15.76
CA GLN A 251 4.67 43.85 14.87
C GLN A 251 3.37 43.29 14.26
N CYS A 252 3.49 42.77 13.05
CA CYS A 252 2.42 42.06 12.37
C CYS A 252 2.04 40.77 13.13
N LEU A 253 0.75 40.55 13.38
CA LEU A 253 0.24 39.39 14.10
C LEU A 253 -0.15 38.21 13.19
N HIS A 254 -0.02 38.35 11.87
CA HIS A 254 -0.31 37.27 10.94
C HIS A 254 0.68 36.10 11.12
N GLN A 255 0.17 34.88 10.94
CA GLN A 255 0.99 33.67 10.97
C GLN A 255 1.89 33.59 9.72
N CYS A 256 3.06 32.98 9.90
CA CYS A 256 4.01 32.72 8.84
C CYS A 256 3.36 31.87 7.72
N PHE A 257 3.55 32.27 6.48
CA PHE A 257 3.09 31.59 5.27
C PHE A 257 3.61 30.15 5.14
N MET A 258 4.77 29.86 5.72
CA MET A 258 5.40 28.54 5.61
C MET A 258 4.56 27.45 6.27
N LYS A 259 4.22 26.41 5.50
CA LYS A 259 3.36 25.31 5.93
C LYS A 259 3.86 24.67 7.23
N GLY A 260 3.02 24.69 8.26
CA GLY A 260 3.34 24.13 9.58
C GLY A 260 4.07 25.09 10.54
N CYS A 261 4.49 26.27 10.07
CA CYS A 261 5.06 27.31 10.93
C CYS A 261 3.94 28.06 11.66
N LYS A 262 4.08 28.23 12.97
CA LYS A 262 3.11 28.96 13.83
C LYS A 262 3.65 30.29 14.36
N HIS A 263 4.82 30.72 13.88
CA HIS A 263 5.40 31.99 14.26
C HIS A 263 4.66 33.15 13.60
N THR A 264 4.61 34.29 14.28
CA THR A 264 4.10 35.52 13.70
C THR A 264 5.10 36.11 12.71
N CYS A 265 4.59 36.95 11.81
CA CYS A 265 5.38 37.65 10.82
C CYS A 265 6.48 38.50 11.46
N GLY A 266 7.67 38.50 10.86
CA GLY A 266 8.85 39.21 11.32
C GLY A 266 8.81 40.73 11.13
N GLU A 267 7.86 41.23 10.35
CA GLU A 267 7.79 42.64 9.99
C GLU A 267 7.38 43.52 11.18
N LYS A 268 8.14 44.59 11.39
CA LYS A 268 7.92 45.61 12.42
C LYS A 268 6.91 46.68 11.97
N ASP A 269 5.85 46.21 11.32
CA ASP A 269 4.69 47.00 10.98
C ASP A 269 3.43 46.22 11.40
N HIS A 270 2.67 46.77 12.35
CA HIS A 270 1.43 46.17 12.82
C HIS A 270 0.36 46.09 11.72
N PHE A 271 0.41 47.02 10.77
CA PHE A 271 -0.49 47.08 9.61
C PHE A 271 0.14 46.44 8.36
N HIS A 272 1.19 45.62 8.52
CA HIS A 272 1.80 44.89 7.41
C HIS A 272 0.73 44.09 6.64
N GLY A 273 0.64 44.32 5.32
CA GLY A 273 -0.40 43.74 4.45
C GLY A 273 -1.63 44.64 4.25
N GLN A 274 -1.77 45.73 5.01
CA GLN A 274 -2.92 46.65 4.97
C GLN A 274 -2.49 48.05 4.51
N LEU A 275 -2.05 48.16 3.25
CA LEU A 275 -1.43 49.37 2.68
C LEU A 275 -2.26 50.65 2.88
N ASN A 276 -3.58 50.57 2.69
CA ASN A 276 -4.49 51.71 2.87
C ASN A 276 -4.54 52.17 4.34
N THR A 277 -4.63 51.23 5.28
CA THR A 277 -4.61 51.50 6.73
C THR A 277 -3.29 52.14 7.16
N SER A 278 -2.16 51.61 6.68
CA SER A 278 -0.82 52.16 6.96
C SER A 278 -0.66 53.59 6.42
N ARG A 279 -1.18 53.86 5.21
CA ARG A 279 -1.12 55.19 4.59
C ARG A 279 -1.93 56.22 5.37
N VAL A 280 -3.19 55.92 5.66
CA VAL A 280 -4.07 56.84 6.42
C VAL A 280 -3.50 57.09 7.82
N PHE A 281 -2.99 56.05 8.50
CA PHE A 281 -2.35 56.21 9.81
C PHE A 281 -1.14 57.15 9.74
N ALA A 282 -0.30 57.02 8.71
CA ALA A 282 0.89 57.84 8.53
C ALA A 282 0.53 59.32 8.28
N ASP A 283 -0.46 59.57 7.42
CA ASP A 283 -0.98 60.91 7.13
C ASP A 283 -1.55 61.59 8.39
N GLU A 284 -2.38 60.88 9.16
CA GLU A 284 -2.99 61.40 10.40
C GLU A 284 -1.98 61.68 11.52
N ASN A 285 -0.82 61.00 11.51
CA ASN A 285 0.20 61.12 12.55
C ASN A 285 1.47 61.87 12.11
N GLY A 286 1.48 62.42 10.89
CA GLY A 286 2.62 63.17 10.35
C GLY A 286 3.89 62.32 10.18
N VAL A 287 3.73 61.02 9.95
CA VAL A 287 4.83 60.08 9.72
C VAL A 287 5.03 59.95 8.20
N THR A 288 6.27 60.08 7.72
CA THR A 288 6.57 59.83 6.29
C THR A 288 6.30 58.36 5.95
N PHE A 289 5.31 58.14 5.09
CA PHE A 289 5.03 56.82 4.51
C PHE A 289 5.96 56.57 3.32
N SER A 290 6.96 55.71 3.51
CA SER A 290 7.76 55.16 2.41
C SER A 290 7.25 53.75 2.10
N PRO A 291 6.46 53.54 1.04
CA PRO A 291 6.13 52.19 0.61
C PRO A 291 7.40 51.52 0.11
N ASP A 292 7.65 50.29 0.56
CA ASP A 292 8.72 49.46 -0.02
C ASP A 292 8.20 48.97 -1.38
N LEU A 293 8.37 49.81 -2.41
CA LEU A 293 7.96 49.54 -3.79
C LEU A 293 8.96 48.57 -4.42
N SER A 294 8.88 47.31 -4.03
CA SER A 294 9.31 46.21 -4.87
C SER A 294 8.10 45.31 -5.17
N GLU A 295 7.64 45.45 -6.41
CA GLU A 295 6.78 44.53 -7.16
C GLU A 295 5.24 44.70 -7.05
N ASP A 296 4.64 44.58 -8.23
CA ASP A 296 3.23 44.74 -8.64
C ASP A 296 2.15 44.55 -7.56
N ASP A 297 1.13 45.42 -7.64
CA ASP A 297 -0.16 45.43 -6.92
C ASP A 297 -1.00 44.12 -6.98
N SER A 298 -0.45 43.03 -7.56
CA SER A 298 -1.13 41.75 -7.75
C SER A 298 -0.52 40.56 -6.97
N VAL A 299 0.62 40.73 -6.29
CA VAL A 299 1.20 39.64 -5.48
C VAL A 299 0.74 39.80 -4.04
N ALA A 300 -0.03 38.83 -3.54
CA ALA A 300 -0.44 38.78 -2.13
C ALA A 300 0.79 38.97 -1.21
N LEU A 301 0.83 40.09 -0.50
CA LEU A 301 1.86 40.40 0.50
C LEU A 301 1.98 39.21 1.46
N THR A 302 3.17 38.61 1.51
CA THR A 302 3.36 37.31 2.16
C THR A 302 3.95 37.50 3.55
N HIS A 303 3.21 37.10 4.57
CA HIS A 303 3.65 37.17 5.95
C HIS A 303 4.69 36.09 6.26
N MET A 304 5.97 36.44 6.39
CA MET A 304 7.03 35.50 6.78
C MET A 304 7.62 35.83 8.14
N CYS A 305 8.05 34.81 8.90
CA CYS A 305 8.79 35.01 10.14
C CYS A 305 10.31 35.13 9.89
N LEU A 306 11.05 35.57 10.91
CA LEU A 306 12.52 35.73 10.83
C LEU A 306 13.30 34.41 10.90
N GLY A 307 12.61 33.27 10.93
CA GLY A 307 13.22 31.94 11.03
C GLY A 307 13.61 31.35 9.67
N SER A 308 14.54 30.40 9.69
CA SER A 308 14.85 29.52 8.56
C SER A 308 13.83 28.37 8.46
N HIS A 309 13.55 27.92 7.25
CA HIS A 309 12.58 26.84 7.01
C HIS A 309 13.16 25.74 6.12
N ALA A 310 12.71 24.51 6.27
CA ALA A 310 13.02 23.48 5.28
C ALA A 310 12.27 23.78 3.98
N CYS A 311 12.90 23.49 2.84
CA CYS A 311 12.24 23.52 1.54
C CYS A 311 11.04 22.57 1.54
N SER A 312 9.89 23.04 1.07
CA SER A 312 8.65 22.24 1.04
C SER A 312 8.55 21.30 -0.17
N ASP A 313 9.37 21.52 -1.19
CA ASP A 313 9.31 20.76 -2.43
C ASP A 313 9.96 19.38 -2.31
N LEU A 314 9.53 18.48 -3.19
CA LEU A 314 10.07 17.13 -3.30
C LEU A 314 11.34 17.12 -4.16
N CYS A 315 12.16 16.10 -3.96
CA CYS A 315 13.34 15.85 -4.79
C CYS A 315 12.95 15.75 -6.28
N ALA A 316 13.63 16.55 -7.10
CA ALA A 316 13.49 16.60 -8.55
C ALA A 316 14.64 15.86 -9.27
N VAL A 317 15.60 15.29 -8.54
CA VAL A 317 16.64 14.41 -9.12
C VAL A 317 15.97 13.13 -9.66
N ASP A 318 16.43 12.65 -10.82
CA ASP A 318 15.87 11.46 -11.46
C ASP A 318 15.94 10.19 -10.59
N GLY A 319 14.98 9.29 -10.81
CA GLY A 319 14.82 8.08 -10.00
C GLY A 319 14.11 8.28 -8.66
N ILE A 320 13.85 7.20 -7.93
CA ILE A 320 13.04 7.18 -6.72
C ILE A 320 13.94 7.31 -5.49
N CYS A 321 13.65 8.24 -4.59
CA CYS A 321 14.49 8.48 -3.40
C CYS A 321 14.34 7.40 -2.32
N GLU A 322 13.17 6.76 -2.25
CA GLU A 322 12.87 5.73 -1.26
C GLU A 322 11.88 4.72 -1.83
N GLN A 323 12.26 3.45 -1.77
CA GLN A 323 11.33 2.34 -1.90
C GLN A 323 10.91 1.93 -0.50
N LYS A 324 9.62 2.10 -0.19
CA LYS A 324 9.06 1.54 1.04
C LYS A 324 8.78 0.07 0.76
N VAL A 325 9.81 -0.74 0.96
CA VAL A 325 9.83 -2.21 0.75
C VAL A 325 8.93 -2.95 1.74
N HIS A 326 8.21 -2.24 2.63
CA HIS A 326 7.12 -2.82 3.39
C HIS A 326 5.95 -3.13 2.44
N LEU A 327 6.05 -4.29 1.78
CA LEU A 327 4.95 -5.01 1.14
C LEU A 327 3.77 -4.92 2.10
N LYS A 328 2.79 -4.09 1.77
CA LYS A 328 1.59 -3.96 2.58
C LYS A 328 0.80 -5.25 2.41
N LYS A 329 1.11 -6.26 3.22
CA LYS A 329 0.40 -7.53 3.26
C LYS A 329 -0.95 -7.28 3.91
N SER A 330 -2.00 -7.41 3.13
CA SER A 330 -3.38 -7.36 3.62
C SER A 330 -4.13 -8.53 3.04
N SER A 331 -4.94 -9.23 3.86
CA SER A 331 -5.93 -10.15 3.32
C SER A 331 -6.98 -9.34 2.58
N ARG A 332 -7.32 -9.76 1.36
CA ARG A 332 -8.39 -9.22 0.54
C ARG A 332 -9.24 -10.35 0.02
N THR A 333 -10.51 -10.08 -0.23
CA THR A 333 -11.41 -11.02 -0.88
C THR A 333 -11.44 -10.71 -2.38
N TYR A 334 -11.12 -11.71 -3.19
CA TYR A 334 -11.37 -11.71 -4.63
C TYR A 334 -12.83 -12.09 -4.87
N ALA A 335 -13.49 -11.39 -5.79
CA ALA A 335 -14.86 -11.68 -6.21
C ALA A 335 -14.90 -11.76 -7.74
N GLY A 336 -15.02 -12.98 -8.26
CA GLY A 336 -15.15 -13.28 -9.68
C GLY A 336 -16.54 -13.85 -10.00
N ALA A 337 -16.77 -14.14 -11.28
CA ALA A 337 -17.99 -14.71 -11.80
C ALA A 337 -18.23 -16.15 -11.32
N ARG A 338 -17.14 -16.91 -11.10
CA ARG A 338 -17.19 -18.33 -10.68
C ARG A 338 -17.00 -18.54 -9.17
N GLY A 339 -16.92 -17.47 -8.39
CA GLY A 339 -16.87 -17.53 -6.93
C GLY A 339 -16.05 -16.41 -6.28
N SER A 340 -15.84 -16.54 -4.97
CA SER A 340 -15.04 -15.61 -4.18
C SER A 340 -14.11 -16.36 -3.23
N PHE A 341 -12.90 -15.84 -3.02
CA PHE A 341 -11.91 -16.42 -2.11
C PHE A 341 -10.98 -15.35 -1.53
N GLU A 342 -10.27 -15.66 -0.45
CA GLU A 342 -9.30 -14.74 0.14
C GLU A 342 -7.90 -14.91 -0.48
N TYR A 343 -7.19 -13.80 -0.61
CA TYR A 343 -5.81 -13.78 -1.06
C TYR A 343 -5.00 -12.69 -0.35
N ILE A 344 -3.68 -12.88 -0.31
CA ILE A 344 -2.75 -11.89 0.24
C ILE A 344 -2.43 -10.89 -0.87
N TYR A 345 -2.78 -9.63 -0.63
CA TYR A 345 -2.39 -8.52 -1.49
C TYR A 345 -1.05 -7.94 -1.03
N GLN A 346 -0.15 -7.72 -1.98
CA GLN A 346 1.18 -7.16 -1.81
C GLN A 346 1.45 -6.11 -2.89
N GLU A 347 1.92 -4.94 -2.47
CA GLU A 347 2.33 -3.85 -3.36
C GLU A 347 3.60 -3.19 -2.84
N MET A 348 4.44 -2.72 -3.76
CA MET A 348 5.57 -1.86 -3.44
C MET A 348 5.21 -0.38 -3.67
N ASN A 349 5.48 0.44 -2.66
CA ASN A 349 5.28 1.89 -2.73
C ASN A 349 6.62 2.61 -2.83
N ALA A 350 6.68 3.60 -3.71
CA ALA A 350 7.85 4.45 -3.92
C ALA A 350 7.49 5.91 -3.68
N CYS A 351 8.42 6.69 -3.13
CA CYS A 351 8.23 8.13 -2.99
C CYS A 351 9.52 8.91 -3.23
N LYS A 352 9.35 10.15 -3.71
CA LYS A 352 10.39 11.18 -3.66
C LYS A 352 10.46 11.74 -2.23
N LYS A 353 11.67 11.87 -1.69
CA LYS A 353 11.90 12.49 -0.38
C LYS A 353 11.80 14.03 -0.50
N PRO A 354 11.46 14.74 0.58
CA PRO A 354 11.55 16.20 0.62
C PRO A 354 12.97 16.68 0.31
N CYS A 355 13.09 17.88 -0.25
CA CYS A 355 14.38 18.51 -0.46
C CYS A 355 15.07 18.80 0.88
N THR A 356 16.38 18.52 0.97
CA THR A 356 17.18 18.72 2.20
C THR A 356 17.63 20.17 2.42
N ARG A 357 17.26 21.09 1.52
CA ARG A 357 17.72 22.48 1.59
C ARG A 357 16.95 23.27 2.62
N VAL A 358 17.69 24.15 3.31
CA VAL A 358 17.14 25.09 4.27
C VAL A 358 17.03 26.46 3.60
N LEU A 359 15.82 26.99 3.53
CA LEU A 359 15.50 28.32 3.07
C LEU A 359 15.88 29.34 4.16
N PRO A 360 16.68 30.37 3.83
CA PRO A 360 16.95 31.47 4.74
C PRO A 360 15.67 32.27 5.04
N SER A 361 15.73 33.12 6.06
CA SER A 361 14.60 34.02 6.38
C SER A 361 14.27 34.91 5.17
N GLY A 362 12.97 35.08 4.90
CA GLY A 362 12.46 35.84 3.75
C GLY A 362 12.42 35.06 2.42
N ALA A 363 13.13 33.93 2.29
CA ALA A 363 13.13 33.14 1.06
C ALA A 363 11.95 32.13 1.01
N ARG A 364 11.25 32.10 -0.13
CA ARG A 364 10.13 31.16 -0.40
C ARG A 364 10.59 29.89 -1.10
N HIS A 365 11.65 30.00 -1.90
CA HIS A 365 12.25 28.94 -2.68
C HIS A 365 13.77 29.17 -2.74
N HIS A 366 14.52 28.17 -3.21
CA HIS A 366 15.95 28.33 -3.51
C HIS A 366 16.14 28.29 -5.03
N ASP A 367 16.60 29.40 -5.63
CA ASP A 367 16.76 29.49 -7.08
C ASP A 367 18.04 28.85 -7.61
N GLY A 368 18.00 28.42 -8.87
CA GLY A 368 19.17 28.02 -9.67
C GLY A 368 19.70 26.62 -9.42
N LEU A 369 19.08 25.82 -8.55
CA LEU A 369 19.57 24.50 -8.18
C LEU A 369 18.42 23.50 -8.03
N VAL A 370 18.59 22.31 -8.61
CA VAL A 370 17.60 21.23 -8.57
C VAL A 370 17.30 20.81 -7.14
N HIS A 371 16.03 20.64 -6.81
CA HIS A 371 15.61 20.10 -5.51
C HIS A 371 16.19 18.69 -5.33
N SER A 372 17.01 18.51 -4.30
CA SER A 372 17.69 17.24 -4.03
C SER A 372 17.40 16.77 -2.61
N CYS A 373 17.23 15.45 -2.45
CA CYS A 373 17.17 14.78 -1.14
C CYS A 373 18.57 14.45 -0.59
N ILE A 374 19.63 14.79 -1.31
CA ILE A 374 21.02 14.57 -0.90
C ILE A 374 21.56 15.87 -0.31
N ALA A 375 22.01 15.81 0.94
CA ALA A 375 22.73 16.92 1.54
C ALA A 375 24.06 17.11 0.80
N GLN A 376 24.27 18.25 0.15
CA GLN A 376 25.59 18.58 -0.40
C GLN A 376 26.55 18.73 0.78
N THR A 377 27.46 17.78 0.96
CA THR A 377 28.65 18.01 1.78
C THR A 377 29.39 19.16 1.12
N SER A 378 29.71 20.18 1.90
CA SER A 378 30.45 21.35 1.46
C SER A 378 31.73 20.90 0.76
N THR A 379 31.76 20.99 -0.56
CA THR A 379 32.98 20.90 -1.35
C THR A 379 33.79 22.13 -0.99
N THR A 380 34.67 21.97 0.00
CA THR A 380 35.76 22.91 0.21
C THR A 380 36.57 22.91 -1.08
N SER A 381 36.69 24.09 -1.67
CA SER A 381 37.56 24.37 -2.81
C SER A 381 39.01 24.11 -2.41
N ASN A 382 39.46 22.87 -2.48
CA ASN A 382 40.86 22.48 -2.62
C ASN A 382 40.91 21.08 -3.21
N GLY A 383 41.22 21.02 -4.50
CA GLY A 383 41.24 19.80 -5.29
C GLY A 383 42.33 18.83 -4.85
N GLN A 384 42.00 17.98 -3.89
CA GLN A 384 42.66 16.69 -3.69
C GLN A 384 41.59 15.63 -3.41
N SER A 385 41.28 14.84 -4.43
CA SER A 385 40.48 13.62 -4.28
C SER A 385 41.33 12.57 -3.55
N SER A 386 41.17 12.46 -2.24
CA SER A 386 41.55 11.23 -1.54
C SER A 386 40.52 10.16 -1.92
N ARG A 387 40.84 9.41 -2.97
CA ARG A 387 40.24 8.10 -3.21
C ARG A 387 40.58 7.21 -2.02
N GLU A 388 39.62 6.36 -1.67
CA GLU A 388 39.69 5.22 -0.75
C GLU A 388 39.12 5.48 0.66
N LYS A 389 37.93 4.88 0.86
CA LYS A 389 37.17 4.63 2.11
C LYS A 389 36.18 5.71 2.53
N GLU A 390 34.98 5.66 1.95
CA GLU A 390 33.71 5.97 2.62
C GLU A 390 32.56 5.29 1.85
N ASP A 391 32.55 3.96 1.93
CA ASP A 391 31.41 3.11 1.56
C ASP A 391 30.50 3.06 2.79
N GLU A 392 29.54 3.97 2.91
CA GLU A 392 28.33 3.81 3.73
C GLU A 392 27.36 4.98 3.52
N HIS A 393 26.31 4.72 2.73
CA HIS A 393 25.09 5.52 2.55
C HIS A 393 25.19 6.74 1.61
N GLN A 394 25.73 6.55 0.41
CA GLN A 394 25.30 7.39 -0.71
C GLN A 394 23.79 7.20 -0.90
N VAL A 395 23.00 8.26 -0.87
CA VAL A 395 21.55 8.17 -1.12
C VAL A 395 21.38 7.77 -2.59
N ILE A 396 21.12 6.49 -2.81
CA ILE A 396 20.90 5.92 -4.14
C ILE A 396 19.45 6.24 -4.55
N HIS A 397 19.29 6.92 -5.67
CA HIS A 397 18.00 6.97 -6.37
C HIS A 397 17.79 5.65 -7.09
N TYR A 398 16.65 5.01 -6.86
CA TYR A 398 16.27 3.76 -7.50
C TYR A 398 15.68 4.01 -8.89
N CYS A 399 15.74 2.99 -9.75
CA CYS A 399 15.10 2.99 -11.04
C CYS A 399 13.58 3.16 -10.91
N ASP A 400 12.99 3.98 -11.76
CA ASP A 400 11.57 4.33 -11.79
C ASP A 400 10.73 3.48 -12.75
N VAL A 401 11.37 2.57 -13.48
CA VAL A 401 10.72 1.58 -14.34
C VAL A 401 9.96 0.55 -13.50
N ARG A 402 8.80 0.11 -14.00
CA ARG A 402 7.89 -0.82 -13.30
C ARG A 402 7.67 -2.10 -14.09
N CYS A 403 7.52 -3.20 -13.36
CA CYS A 403 7.23 -4.51 -13.94
C CYS A 403 5.86 -4.45 -14.66
N PRO A 404 5.79 -4.83 -15.96
CA PRO A 404 4.54 -4.81 -16.72
C PRO A 404 3.43 -5.64 -16.08
N CYS A 405 3.75 -6.75 -15.39
CA CYS A 405 2.74 -7.63 -14.81
C CYS A 405 2.26 -7.16 -13.42
N CYS A 406 3.19 -6.91 -12.48
CA CYS A 406 2.85 -6.61 -11.08
C CYS A 406 2.93 -5.13 -10.71
N ASN A 407 3.45 -4.26 -11.59
CA ASN A 407 3.60 -2.82 -11.38
C ASN A 407 4.50 -2.44 -10.18
N ASN A 408 5.37 -3.34 -9.72
CA ASN A 408 6.40 -3.03 -8.74
C ASN A 408 7.61 -2.38 -9.43
N TYR A 409 8.25 -1.43 -8.75
CA TYR A 409 9.43 -0.72 -9.27
C TYR A 409 10.68 -1.59 -9.30
N CYS A 410 11.60 -1.25 -10.19
CA CYS A 410 12.90 -1.90 -10.20
C CYS A 410 13.71 -1.52 -8.94
N ASN A 411 14.29 -2.49 -8.25
CA ASN A 411 15.09 -2.30 -7.03
C ASN A 411 16.57 -1.91 -7.30
N LYS A 412 16.96 -1.77 -8.57
CA LYS A 412 18.30 -1.32 -8.97
C LYS A 412 18.40 0.20 -8.94
N HIS A 413 19.62 0.73 -8.99
CA HIS A 413 19.87 2.16 -9.06
C HIS A 413 19.36 2.77 -10.37
N PHE A 414 19.01 4.05 -10.36
CA PHE A 414 18.61 4.77 -11.57
C PHE A 414 19.74 4.77 -12.60
N GLY A 415 19.42 4.48 -13.86
CA GLY A 415 20.39 4.38 -14.95
C GLY A 415 21.21 3.08 -14.98
N HIS A 416 20.81 2.05 -14.24
CA HIS A 416 21.44 0.73 -14.33
C HIS A 416 21.31 0.13 -15.74
N MET A 417 22.24 -0.76 -16.10
CA MET A 417 22.26 -1.48 -17.37
C MET A 417 21.89 -2.96 -17.16
N GLY A 418 21.19 -3.54 -18.13
CA GLY A 418 20.74 -4.94 -18.08
C GLY A 418 19.27 -5.07 -17.67
N LEU A 419 18.87 -6.28 -17.29
CA LEU A 419 17.47 -6.59 -16.93
C LEU A 419 17.04 -5.87 -15.64
N HIS A 420 15.78 -5.46 -15.57
CA HIS A 420 15.20 -4.91 -14.36
C HIS A 420 14.93 -6.02 -13.34
N ALA A 421 15.19 -5.74 -12.06
CA ALA A 421 14.92 -6.67 -10.96
C ALA A 421 13.97 -6.05 -9.95
N THR A 422 13.12 -6.86 -9.31
CA THR A 422 12.27 -6.42 -8.19
C THR A 422 11.90 -7.60 -7.31
N SER A 423 11.42 -7.34 -6.10
CA SER A 423 10.54 -8.28 -5.41
C SER A 423 9.17 -8.24 -6.09
N HIS A 424 8.86 -9.26 -6.89
CA HIS A 424 7.59 -9.34 -7.59
C HIS A 424 6.41 -9.50 -6.62
N GLY A 425 5.22 -9.09 -7.05
CA GLY A 425 4.00 -9.15 -6.25
C GLY A 425 2.81 -9.57 -7.07
N ASN A 426 1.62 -9.17 -6.61
CA ASN A 426 0.36 -9.47 -7.28
C ASN A 426 0.32 -8.91 -8.71
N MET A 427 -0.17 -9.72 -9.66
CA MET A 427 -0.22 -9.36 -11.08
C MET A 427 -1.41 -8.42 -11.36
N ARG A 428 -1.18 -7.14 -11.08
CA ARG A 428 -2.21 -6.09 -11.15
C ARG A 428 -2.55 -5.67 -12.58
N GLN A 429 -1.67 -5.93 -13.54
CA GLN A 429 -1.80 -5.50 -14.92
C GLN A 429 -1.94 -6.70 -15.86
N THR A 430 -2.61 -7.76 -15.40
CA THR A 430 -2.85 -8.98 -16.19
C THR A 430 -4.33 -9.37 -16.12
N TYR A 431 -4.86 -9.96 -17.19
CA TYR A 431 -6.14 -10.66 -17.25
C TYR A 431 -5.90 -12.04 -17.80
N PHE A 432 -6.82 -12.94 -17.49
CA PHE A 432 -6.77 -14.29 -17.97
C PHE A 432 -7.33 -14.40 -19.39
N LEU A 433 -6.55 -15.03 -20.26
CA LEU A 433 -6.87 -15.31 -21.65
C LEU A 433 -6.72 -16.81 -21.86
N ALA A 434 -7.72 -17.47 -22.42
CA ALA A 434 -7.67 -18.91 -22.66
C ALA A 434 -8.50 -19.26 -23.89
N LYS A 435 -8.37 -20.52 -24.33
CA LYS A 435 -9.17 -21.11 -25.42
C LYS A 435 -10.59 -21.48 -24.96
N GLY A 436 -10.76 -21.74 -23.66
CA GLY A 436 -12.03 -22.06 -23.02
C GLY A 436 -12.43 -21.01 -21.99
N ASN A 437 -13.72 -20.94 -21.64
CA ASN A 437 -14.28 -19.89 -20.80
C ASN A 437 -13.86 -19.99 -19.32
N ASP A 438 -13.68 -21.22 -18.84
CA ASP A 438 -13.42 -21.56 -17.44
C ASP A 438 -11.93 -21.83 -17.21
N ILE A 439 -11.37 -21.21 -16.17
CA ILE A 439 -9.96 -21.36 -15.78
C ILE A 439 -9.91 -21.80 -14.33
N ASP A 440 -9.38 -23.00 -14.09
CA ASP A 440 -9.21 -23.56 -12.76
C ASP A 440 -7.71 -23.64 -12.42
N ILE A 441 -7.30 -22.94 -11.36
CA ILE A 441 -5.94 -22.94 -10.84
C ILE A 441 -6.00 -23.45 -9.41
N GLU A 442 -5.70 -24.74 -9.22
CA GLU A 442 -5.89 -25.45 -7.95
C GLU A 442 -7.32 -25.23 -7.42
N ASP A 443 -7.47 -24.67 -6.22
CA ASP A 443 -8.76 -24.39 -5.59
C ASP A 443 -9.40 -23.07 -6.09
N ARG A 444 -8.71 -22.29 -6.93
CA ARG A 444 -9.15 -20.97 -7.38
C ARG A 444 -9.75 -21.04 -8.77
N LYS A 445 -11.01 -20.64 -8.86
CA LYS A 445 -11.79 -20.67 -10.09
C LYS A 445 -11.95 -19.26 -10.65
N TYR A 446 -11.48 -19.07 -11.87
CA TYR A 446 -11.53 -17.84 -12.62
C TYR A 446 -12.32 -18.03 -13.90
N GLN A 447 -12.78 -16.92 -14.47
CA GLN A 447 -13.32 -16.89 -15.83
C GLN A 447 -12.40 -16.07 -16.72
N VAL A 448 -12.41 -16.39 -18.00
CA VAL A 448 -11.76 -15.60 -19.04
C VAL A 448 -12.12 -14.11 -18.95
N GLY A 449 -11.12 -13.24 -19.11
CA GLY A 449 -11.23 -11.78 -19.00
C GLY A 449 -11.12 -11.23 -17.57
N GLU A 450 -11.13 -12.10 -16.56
CA GLU A 450 -10.92 -11.68 -15.18
C GLU A 450 -9.45 -11.31 -14.89
N ARG A 451 -9.23 -10.49 -13.86
CA ARG A 451 -7.88 -9.97 -13.52
C ARG A 451 -7.06 -10.98 -12.71
N GLY A 452 -5.80 -11.14 -13.07
CA GLY A 452 -4.82 -11.98 -12.35
C GLY A 452 -4.34 -11.42 -11.01
N ILE A 453 -5.04 -10.43 -10.41
CA ILE A 453 -4.61 -9.70 -9.21
C ILE A 453 -4.45 -10.59 -7.97
N ALA A 454 -5.13 -11.73 -7.91
CA ALA A 454 -5.02 -12.66 -6.80
C ALA A 454 -3.79 -13.59 -6.90
N GLU A 455 -3.16 -13.64 -8.07
CA GLU A 455 -1.94 -14.39 -8.33
C GLU A 455 -0.70 -13.49 -8.30
N MET A 456 0.47 -14.08 -8.03
CA MET A 456 1.76 -13.38 -8.01
C MET A 456 2.66 -13.90 -9.13
N CYS A 457 3.55 -13.05 -9.67
CA CYS A 457 4.37 -13.42 -10.84
C CYS A 457 5.16 -14.72 -10.65
N ASN A 458 5.71 -14.98 -9.47
CA ASN A 458 6.48 -16.20 -9.21
C ASN A 458 5.56 -17.42 -8.99
N LEU A 459 4.55 -17.27 -8.14
CA LEU A 459 3.70 -18.40 -7.74
C LEU A 459 2.80 -18.89 -8.87
N PHE A 460 2.34 -17.98 -9.74
CA PHE A 460 1.50 -18.36 -10.87
C PHE A 460 2.22 -19.33 -11.82
N CYS A 461 3.44 -18.96 -12.22
CA CYS A 461 4.24 -19.77 -13.15
C CYS A 461 4.60 -21.13 -12.54
N ALA A 462 4.93 -21.16 -11.24
CA ALA A 462 5.17 -22.39 -10.51
C ALA A 462 3.97 -23.35 -10.53
N LYS A 463 2.75 -22.83 -10.42
CA LYS A 463 1.51 -23.64 -10.49
C LYS A 463 1.22 -24.16 -11.89
N MET A 464 1.51 -23.38 -12.93
CA MET A 464 1.31 -23.80 -14.32
C MET A 464 2.30 -24.90 -14.72
N GLY A 465 3.52 -24.88 -14.17
CA GLY A 465 4.46 -25.99 -14.29
C GLY A 465 5.16 -26.08 -15.65
N ARG A 466 5.44 -27.31 -16.11
CA ARG A 466 6.24 -27.58 -17.31
C ARG A 466 5.61 -26.98 -18.55
N GLY A 467 6.42 -26.47 -19.47
CA GLY A 467 6.00 -26.07 -20.81
C GLY A 467 4.96 -24.95 -20.93
N HIS A 468 4.58 -24.32 -19.81
CA HIS A 468 3.56 -23.28 -19.84
C HIS A 468 4.00 -22.08 -20.69
N VAL A 469 3.02 -21.45 -21.31
CA VAL A 469 3.22 -20.34 -22.23
C VAL A 469 2.76 -19.02 -21.60
N HIS A 470 3.44 -17.95 -21.96
CA HIS A 470 2.97 -16.58 -21.80
C HIS A 470 2.58 -16.05 -23.16
N TYR A 471 1.71 -15.05 -23.19
CA TYR A 471 1.39 -14.40 -24.45
C TYR A 471 1.69 -12.92 -24.39
N LEU A 472 2.18 -12.40 -25.51
CA LEU A 472 2.57 -11.01 -25.68
C LEU A 472 2.04 -10.51 -27.03
N SER A 473 1.71 -9.22 -27.10
CA SER A 473 1.32 -8.55 -28.34
C SER A 473 2.30 -8.85 -29.48
N CYS A 474 1.77 -9.26 -30.63
CA CYS A 474 2.55 -9.51 -31.83
C CYS A 474 2.99 -8.17 -32.46
N GLU A 475 4.28 -8.05 -32.76
CA GLU A 475 4.85 -6.83 -33.36
C GLU A 475 4.48 -6.67 -34.85
N GLY A 476 4.16 -7.78 -35.52
CA GLY A 476 3.88 -7.82 -36.95
C GLY A 476 2.47 -7.35 -37.35
N ASN A 477 1.56 -7.11 -36.39
CA ASN A 477 0.13 -6.83 -36.69
C ASN A 477 -0.55 -7.91 -37.55
N GLY A 478 -0.21 -9.19 -37.34
CA GLY A 478 -0.85 -10.32 -38.03
C GLY A 478 0.14 -11.39 -38.47
N ARG A 479 -0.39 -12.58 -38.78
CA ARG A 479 0.41 -13.77 -39.12
C ARG A 479 1.34 -13.54 -40.30
N GLU A 480 0.87 -12.90 -41.37
CA GLU A 480 1.66 -12.67 -42.59
C GLU A 480 2.93 -11.83 -42.38
N ASN A 481 2.97 -11.00 -41.34
CA ASN A 481 4.06 -10.07 -41.08
C ASN A 481 4.84 -10.45 -39.81
N CYS A 482 4.39 -11.47 -39.07
CA CYS A 482 5.11 -11.97 -37.91
C CYS A 482 6.36 -12.73 -38.37
N VAL A 483 7.52 -12.41 -37.81
CA VAL A 483 8.77 -13.13 -38.11
C VAL A 483 8.87 -14.48 -37.38
N TYR A 484 7.98 -14.73 -36.43
CA TYR A 484 7.94 -15.92 -35.58
C TYR A 484 6.88 -16.93 -36.08
N THR A 485 6.90 -17.28 -37.37
CA THR A 485 5.96 -18.23 -37.98
C THR A 485 6.38 -19.66 -37.65
N ALA A 486 5.49 -20.40 -36.99
CA ALA A 486 5.74 -21.66 -36.33
C ALA A 486 6.50 -22.74 -37.15
N ASP A 487 7.62 -23.17 -36.59
CA ASP A 487 8.25 -24.50 -36.63
C ASP A 487 9.23 -24.51 -35.45
N ALA A 488 9.20 -25.53 -34.58
CA ALA A 488 10.02 -25.72 -33.35
C ALA A 488 11.04 -24.59 -33.10
N SER A 489 10.55 -23.42 -32.67
CA SER A 489 11.31 -22.19 -32.88
C SER A 489 12.51 -22.19 -31.93
N LYS A 490 13.71 -22.10 -32.49
CA LYS A 490 14.92 -21.77 -31.71
C LYS A 490 14.77 -20.46 -30.94
N ASP A 491 13.81 -19.63 -31.35
CA ASP A 491 13.51 -18.33 -30.78
C ASP A 491 12.66 -18.40 -29.50
N HIS A 492 12.14 -19.58 -29.13
CA HIS A 492 11.23 -19.78 -27.98
C HIS A 492 10.04 -18.79 -27.96
N ARG A 493 9.63 -18.32 -29.14
CA ARG A 493 8.49 -17.44 -29.42
C ARG A 493 7.87 -17.85 -30.76
N ARG A 494 6.55 -17.96 -30.83
CA ARG A 494 5.81 -18.26 -32.06
C ARG A 494 4.49 -17.50 -32.11
N HIS A 495 4.00 -17.20 -33.30
CA HIS A 495 2.69 -16.57 -33.46
C HIS A 495 1.56 -17.47 -32.94
N CYS A 496 0.60 -16.91 -32.22
CA CYS A 496 -0.58 -17.66 -31.80
C CYS A 496 -1.57 -17.70 -32.98
N ASP A 497 -1.76 -18.88 -33.55
CA ASP A 497 -2.72 -19.12 -34.64
C ASP A 497 -4.13 -19.46 -34.13
N GLU A 498 -4.26 -19.67 -32.81
CA GLU A 498 -5.50 -20.12 -32.20
C GLU A 498 -6.35 -18.96 -31.70
N GLU A 499 -7.67 -19.16 -31.65
CA GLU A 499 -8.60 -18.15 -31.19
C GLU A 499 -8.59 -18.05 -29.66
N LEU A 500 -8.24 -16.86 -29.15
CA LEU A 500 -8.17 -16.57 -27.72
C LEU A 500 -9.38 -15.79 -27.26
N TYR A 501 -9.83 -16.09 -26.04
CA TYR A 501 -10.92 -15.40 -25.38
C TYR A 501 -10.40 -14.73 -24.10
N PRO A 502 -10.81 -13.47 -23.77
CA PRO A 502 -11.56 -12.59 -24.68
C PRO A 502 -10.69 -12.26 -25.91
N PRO A 503 -11.31 -11.94 -27.06
CA PRO A 503 -10.53 -11.58 -28.25
C PRO A 503 -9.58 -10.41 -27.93
N PRO A 504 -8.26 -10.58 -28.08
CA PRO A 504 -7.30 -9.53 -27.79
C PRO A 504 -7.38 -8.42 -28.85
N ASP A 505 -7.07 -7.18 -28.46
CA ASP A 505 -7.11 -6.01 -29.37
C ASP A 505 -6.08 -6.11 -30.51
N LYS A 506 -5.01 -6.86 -30.30
CA LYS A 506 -3.95 -7.15 -31.26
C LYS A 506 -3.72 -8.66 -31.32
N ALA A 507 -3.22 -9.13 -32.45
CA ALA A 507 -2.75 -10.50 -32.56
C ALA A 507 -1.65 -10.77 -31.53
N MET A 508 -1.58 -11.99 -31.01
CA MET A 508 -0.68 -12.36 -29.91
C MET A 508 0.35 -13.38 -30.36
N ASP A 509 1.51 -13.41 -29.71
CA ASP A 509 2.50 -14.47 -29.82
C ASP A 509 2.53 -15.27 -28.52
N GLU A 510 2.81 -16.56 -28.62
CA GLU A 510 3.14 -17.45 -27.51
C GLU A 510 4.65 -17.42 -27.25
N LEU A 511 5.05 -17.34 -25.98
CA LEU A 511 6.43 -17.31 -25.53
C LEU A 511 6.63 -18.34 -24.43
N LEU A 512 7.75 -19.07 -24.48
CA LEU A 512 8.19 -19.84 -23.32
C LEU A 512 8.64 -18.90 -22.19
N HIS A 513 8.57 -19.38 -20.96
CA HIS A 513 8.80 -18.61 -19.73
C HIS A 513 10.08 -17.74 -19.73
N SER A 514 11.23 -18.32 -20.06
CA SER A 514 12.51 -17.61 -20.07
C SER A 514 12.57 -16.51 -21.14
N GLN A 515 11.98 -16.80 -22.31
CA GLN A 515 11.90 -15.86 -23.41
C GLN A 515 10.97 -14.70 -23.06
N PHE A 516 9.86 -14.97 -22.37
CA PHE A 516 8.94 -13.95 -21.90
C PHE A 516 9.64 -12.90 -21.01
N TRP A 517 10.31 -13.32 -19.93
CA TRP A 517 11.00 -12.40 -18.99
C TRP A 517 12.10 -11.58 -19.67
N THR A 518 12.89 -12.24 -20.52
CA THR A 518 13.95 -11.58 -21.28
C THR A 518 13.37 -10.53 -22.25
N THR A 519 12.27 -10.86 -22.92
CA THR A 519 11.61 -9.97 -23.89
C THR A 519 11.04 -8.72 -23.23
N ILE A 520 10.42 -8.85 -22.05
CA ILE A 520 9.91 -7.69 -21.31
C ILE A 520 11.02 -6.92 -20.56
N GLY A 521 12.25 -7.43 -20.56
CA GLY A 521 13.42 -6.77 -19.95
C GLY A 521 13.51 -6.92 -18.43
N TRP A 522 12.99 -8.03 -17.87
CA TRP A 522 12.97 -8.28 -16.42
C TRP A 522 13.68 -9.58 -16.04
N GLU A 523 14.30 -9.59 -14.86
CA GLU A 523 14.81 -10.81 -14.24
C GLU A 523 13.65 -11.72 -13.85
N ASP A 524 13.85 -13.02 -14.08
CA ASP A 524 12.88 -14.05 -13.77
C ASP A 524 12.72 -14.22 -12.25
N PRO A 525 11.49 -14.15 -11.71
CA PRO A 525 11.25 -14.26 -10.27
C PRO A 525 11.18 -15.70 -9.74
N CYS A 526 11.26 -16.71 -10.59
CA CYS A 526 11.21 -18.12 -10.23
C CYS A 526 12.63 -18.67 -9.95
N SER A 527 12.70 -19.72 -9.13
CA SER A 527 13.95 -20.37 -8.77
C SER A 527 14.59 -21.11 -9.94
N ASP A 528 15.90 -21.36 -9.85
CA ASP A 528 16.65 -22.06 -10.90
C ASP A 528 16.04 -23.45 -11.21
N ASP A 529 15.58 -24.18 -10.18
CA ASP A 529 14.95 -25.50 -10.32
C ASP A 529 13.59 -25.42 -11.03
N GLU A 530 12.75 -24.44 -10.67
CA GLU A 530 11.46 -24.19 -11.33
C GLU A 530 11.65 -23.81 -12.80
N ARG A 531 12.58 -22.90 -13.10
CA ARG A 531 12.87 -22.49 -14.49
C ARG A 531 13.38 -23.64 -15.35
N ALA A 532 14.18 -24.54 -14.77
CA ALA A 532 14.63 -25.74 -15.46
C ALA A 532 13.44 -26.67 -15.82
N LEU A 533 12.42 -26.76 -14.96
CA LEU A 533 11.20 -27.51 -15.24
C LEU A 533 10.31 -26.83 -16.29
N PHE A 534 10.15 -25.50 -16.23
CA PHE A 534 9.33 -24.75 -17.19
C PHE A 534 9.84 -24.89 -18.62
N ALA A 535 11.16 -25.02 -18.78
CA ALA A 535 11.80 -25.25 -20.07
C ALA A 535 11.59 -26.67 -20.63
N LYS A 536 10.95 -27.58 -19.89
CA LYS A 536 10.69 -28.97 -20.33
C LYS A 536 9.30 -29.12 -20.93
N CYS A 537 9.19 -30.10 -21.81
CA CYS A 537 7.94 -30.49 -22.43
C CYS A 537 6.89 -30.86 -21.35
N PRO A 538 5.64 -30.38 -21.50
CA PRO A 538 4.55 -30.66 -20.55
C PRO A 538 3.97 -32.06 -20.70
N PHE A 539 4.23 -32.74 -21.83
CA PHE A 539 3.64 -34.04 -22.12
C PHE A 539 3.98 -35.06 -21.03
N GLN A 540 2.93 -35.62 -20.43
CA GLN A 540 3.00 -36.62 -19.36
C GLN A 540 2.73 -38.01 -19.94
N CYS A 541 3.48 -39.01 -19.49
CA CYS A 541 3.19 -40.41 -19.80
C CYS A 541 1.91 -40.84 -19.05
N ASP A 542 0.97 -41.39 -19.80
CA ASP A 542 -0.36 -41.87 -19.42
C ASP A 542 -0.35 -43.34 -18.96
N ALA A 543 0.83 -43.88 -18.62
CA ALA A 543 0.93 -45.26 -18.12
C ALA A 543 0.23 -45.45 -16.77
N PRO A 544 -0.60 -46.49 -16.62
CA PRO A 544 -1.36 -46.76 -15.38
C PRO A 544 -0.46 -46.85 -14.13
N GLU A 545 0.80 -47.25 -14.30
CA GLU A 545 1.80 -47.32 -13.24
C GLU A 545 2.12 -45.96 -12.60
N HIS A 546 1.74 -44.84 -13.24
CA HIS A 546 1.90 -43.48 -12.70
C HIS A 546 0.67 -42.97 -11.93
N GLU A 547 -0.46 -43.68 -11.91
CA GLU A 547 -1.69 -43.26 -11.23
C GLU A 547 -1.80 -43.76 -9.77
N GLU A 548 -0.89 -44.64 -9.32
CA GLU A 548 -0.84 -45.11 -7.94
C GLU A 548 -0.37 -44.00 -6.98
N ALA A 549 -1.04 -43.85 -5.83
CA ALA A 549 -0.85 -42.73 -4.88
C ALA A 549 0.58 -42.53 -4.33
N ASP A 550 1.47 -43.52 -4.51
CA ASP A 550 2.85 -43.52 -4.03
C ASP A 550 3.90 -43.41 -5.16
N LYS A 551 3.49 -43.27 -6.43
CA LYS A 551 4.40 -43.18 -7.58
C LYS A 551 4.38 -41.80 -8.22
N LEU A 552 5.57 -41.35 -8.63
CA LEU A 552 5.73 -40.05 -9.29
C LEU A 552 5.27 -40.13 -10.76
N PRO A 553 4.58 -39.09 -11.27
CA PRO A 553 4.26 -38.98 -12.69
C PRO A 553 5.55 -38.91 -13.53
N SER A 554 5.55 -39.53 -14.71
CA SER A 554 6.66 -39.41 -15.66
C SER A 554 6.31 -38.43 -16.77
N TYR A 555 7.26 -37.54 -17.07
CA TYR A 555 7.11 -36.51 -18.09
C TYR A 555 8.17 -36.66 -19.16
N CYS A 556 7.91 -36.09 -20.33
CA CYS A 556 8.90 -35.99 -21.38
C CYS A 556 10.17 -35.28 -20.87
N VAL A 557 11.34 -35.82 -21.22
CA VAL A 557 12.65 -35.28 -20.79
C VAL A 557 13.22 -34.20 -21.71
N LEU A 558 12.57 -34.00 -22.86
CA LEU A 558 12.98 -33.03 -23.87
C LEU A 558 12.50 -31.61 -23.50
N ASP A 559 13.08 -30.63 -24.18
CA ASP A 559 12.76 -29.23 -23.97
C ASP A 559 11.37 -28.89 -24.55
N ALA A 560 10.70 -27.87 -24.00
CA ALA A 560 9.40 -27.43 -24.50
C ALA A 560 9.52 -27.04 -25.98
N TRP A 561 8.50 -27.42 -26.77
CA TRP A 561 8.49 -27.24 -28.23
C TRP A 561 9.63 -27.93 -28.98
N HIS A 562 10.15 -29.05 -28.44
CA HIS A 562 11.08 -29.91 -29.17
C HIS A 562 10.47 -30.42 -30.49
N LEU A 563 11.34 -30.70 -31.46
CA LEU A 563 10.96 -31.45 -32.65
C LEU A 563 10.61 -32.91 -32.29
N PRO A 564 9.78 -33.57 -33.10
CA PRO A 564 9.46 -34.98 -32.92
C PRO A 564 10.68 -35.86 -32.67
N ALA A 565 10.67 -36.61 -31.56
CA ALA A 565 11.78 -37.45 -31.13
C ALA A 565 11.67 -38.84 -31.76
N MET A 566 12.58 -39.14 -32.68
CA MET A 566 12.64 -40.47 -33.29
C MET A 566 13.41 -41.45 -32.41
N LYS A 567 12.89 -42.67 -32.30
CA LYS A 567 13.55 -43.78 -31.60
C LYS A 567 14.87 -44.12 -32.30
N PRO A 568 16.02 -44.07 -31.61
CA PRO A 568 17.31 -44.41 -32.19
C PRO A 568 17.41 -45.91 -32.53
N GLU A 569 18.21 -46.26 -33.54
CA GLU A 569 18.44 -47.67 -33.95
C GLU A 569 19.07 -48.53 -32.84
N VAL A 570 19.77 -47.89 -31.90
CA VAL A 570 20.37 -48.51 -30.71
C VAL A 570 19.55 -48.13 -29.50
N ASP A 571 19.14 -49.11 -28.70
CA ASP A 571 18.41 -48.89 -27.45
C ASP A 571 19.27 -48.04 -26.48
N ASP A 572 18.82 -46.82 -26.22
CA ASP A 572 19.43 -45.87 -25.29
C ASP A 572 18.82 -45.95 -23.89
N GLY A 573 17.91 -46.88 -23.66
CA GLY A 573 17.26 -47.12 -22.37
C GLY A 573 16.07 -46.21 -22.07
N PHE A 574 15.64 -45.38 -23.01
CA PHE A 574 14.46 -44.50 -22.89
C PHE A 574 13.27 -45.03 -23.70
N ALA A 575 12.05 -44.70 -23.28
CA ALA A 575 10.85 -44.93 -24.09
C ALA A 575 10.63 -43.75 -25.04
N TYR A 576 10.13 -44.04 -26.24
CA TYR A 576 9.75 -43.06 -27.25
C TYR A 576 8.30 -43.34 -27.63
N ILE A 577 7.42 -42.36 -27.44
CA ILE A 577 5.96 -42.49 -27.56
C ILE A 577 5.41 -41.19 -28.14
N ASP A 578 4.57 -41.24 -29.19
CA ASP A 578 3.98 -40.06 -29.82
C ASP A 578 4.98 -38.91 -30.03
N ASP A 579 6.17 -39.25 -30.53
CA ASP A 579 7.27 -38.29 -30.75
C ASP A 579 7.89 -37.65 -29.49
N HIS A 580 7.60 -38.16 -28.29
CA HIS A 580 8.15 -37.74 -27.00
C HIS A 580 9.08 -38.79 -26.38
N LYS A 581 10.07 -38.36 -25.60
CA LYS A 581 11.07 -39.21 -24.93
C LYS A 581 10.86 -39.27 -23.41
N PHE A 582 10.86 -40.46 -22.80
CA PHE A 582 10.62 -40.67 -21.38
C PHE A 582 11.67 -41.58 -20.71
N GLU A 583 11.92 -41.34 -19.41
CA GLU A 583 12.74 -42.23 -18.57
C GLU A 583 11.96 -43.47 -18.09
N CYS A 584 10.64 -43.38 -18.02
CA CYS A 584 9.81 -44.55 -17.71
C CYS A 584 9.83 -45.53 -18.88
N LYS A 585 9.73 -46.83 -18.57
CA LYS A 585 9.70 -47.89 -19.58
C LYS A 585 8.29 -48.43 -19.71
N HIS A 586 7.40 -47.58 -20.20
CA HIS A 586 6.00 -47.92 -20.46
C HIS A 586 5.71 -47.62 -21.94
N ALA A 587 4.72 -48.30 -22.52
CA ALA A 587 4.31 -48.12 -23.91
C ALA A 587 2.84 -47.74 -23.89
N VAL A 588 2.51 -46.47 -24.14
CA VAL A 588 1.13 -45.97 -24.06
C VAL A 588 0.99 -44.82 -25.03
N ASP A 589 0.29 -45.05 -26.14
CA ASP A 589 0.45 -44.26 -27.36
C ASP A 589 -0.99 -43.86 -27.79
N SER A 590 -1.22 -42.57 -28.07
CA SER A 590 -2.53 -41.90 -28.02
C SER A 590 -3.30 -41.92 -29.35
N GLY A 591 -3.45 -43.12 -29.92
CA GLY A 591 -4.06 -43.38 -31.22
C GLY A 591 -5.60 -43.47 -31.20
N THR A 592 -6.21 -43.50 -32.39
CA THR A 592 -7.62 -43.89 -32.56
C THR A 592 -7.79 -45.38 -32.25
N PHE A 593 -8.87 -45.74 -31.55
CA PHE A 593 -9.05 -47.10 -31.05
C PHE A 593 -10.09 -47.88 -31.85
N HIS A 594 -9.88 -49.18 -31.97
CA HIS A 594 -10.87 -50.16 -32.38
C HIS A 594 -11.25 -51.01 -31.16
N ASN A 595 -12.43 -50.74 -30.61
CA ASN A 595 -12.96 -51.35 -29.40
C ASN A 595 -13.72 -52.65 -29.73
N ILE A 596 -13.17 -53.81 -29.38
CA ILE A 596 -13.69 -55.13 -29.72
C ILE A 596 -14.33 -55.73 -28.46
N PHE A 597 -15.66 -55.72 -28.39
CA PHE A 597 -16.43 -56.36 -27.32
C PHE A 597 -16.72 -57.81 -27.65
N VAL A 598 -16.36 -58.72 -26.74
CA VAL A 598 -16.65 -60.15 -26.83
C VAL A 598 -17.43 -60.57 -25.60
N LEU A 599 -18.74 -60.71 -25.78
CA LEU A 599 -19.72 -60.72 -24.71
C LEU A 599 -20.35 -62.11 -24.53
N ASP A 600 -20.24 -62.68 -23.33
CA ASP A 600 -20.89 -63.95 -22.98
C ASP A 600 -22.42 -63.80 -22.95
N SER A 601 -23.09 -64.58 -23.79
CA SER A 601 -24.55 -64.65 -23.95
C SER A 601 -25.10 -66.02 -23.55
N SER A 602 -24.33 -66.79 -22.77
CA SER A 602 -24.71 -68.13 -22.30
C SER A 602 -25.91 -68.12 -21.34
N GLY A 603 -26.39 -69.31 -20.99
CA GLY A 603 -27.56 -69.51 -20.13
C GLY A 603 -27.45 -68.82 -18.76
N SER A 604 -26.25 -68.78 -18.18
CA SER A 604 -25.99 -68.19 -16.87
C SER A 604 -26.02 -66.65 -16.88
N MET A 605 -25.85 -66.04 -18.06
CA MET A 605 -26.02 -64.61 -18.28
C MET A 605 -27.49 -64.18 -18.45
N SER A 606 -28.45 -65.11 -18.48
CA SER A 606 -29.88 -64.78 -18.72
C SER A 606 -30.48 -63.79 -17.72
N GLY A 607 -31.36 -62.91 -18.22
CA GLY A 607 -32.12 -61.96 -17.40
C GLY A 607 -31.31 -60.72 -17.03
N GLN A 608 -31.20 -60.42 -15.73
CA GLN A 608 -30.58 -59.19 -15.23
C GLN A 608 -29.08 -59.06 -15.56
N PRO A 609 -28.24 -60.12 -15.47
CA PRO A 609 -26.83 -60.04 -15.88
C PRO A 609 -26.64 -59.55 -17.32
N TRP A 610 -27.40 -60.10 -18.27
CA TRP A 610 -27.37 -59.65 -19.67
C TRP A 610 -27.78 -58.17 -19.82
N GLN A 611 -28.87 -57.76 -19.17
CA GLN A 611 -29.32 -56.36 -19.22
C GLN A 611 -28.27 -55.39 -18.64
N ASN A 612 -27.61 -55.78 -17.54
CA ASN A 612 -26.55 -54.99 -16.93
C ASN A 612 -25.34 -54.85 -17.86
N LEU A 613 -24.97 -55.93 -18.54
CA LEU A 613 -23.88 -55.94 -19.51
C LEU A 613 -24.15 -54.98 -20.68
N LEU A 614 -25.35 -55.06 -21.29
CA LEU A 614 -25.70 -54.16 -22.39
C LEU A 614 -25.70 -52.69 -21.96
N PHE A 615 -26.17 -52.40 -20.74
CA PHE A 615 -26.12 -51.05 -20.19
C PHE A 615 -24.68 -50.58 -19.98
N ALA A 616 -23.78 -51.43 -19.46
CA ALA A 616 -22.38 -51.07 -19.29
C ALA A 616 -21.66 -50.83 -20.63
N CYS A 617 -21.95 -51.62 -21.66
CA CYS A 617 -21.46 -51.38 -23.02
C CYS A 617 -21.97 -50.05 -23.58
N LYS A 618 -23.24 -49.70 -23.34
CA LYS A 618 -23.79 -48.40 -23.77
C LYS A 618 -23.09 -47.24 -23.07
N GLU A 619 -22.90 -47.34 -21.76
CA GLU A 619 -22.18 -46.31 -20.98
C GLU A 619 -20.74 -46.15 -21.47
N PHE A 620 -20.03 -47.25 -21.79
CA PHE A 620 -18.72 -47.16 -22.40
C PHE A 620 -18.73 -46.31 -23.68
N VAL A 621 -19.65 -46.60 -24.60
CA VAL A 621 -19.79 -45.88 -25.87
C VAL A 621 -20.06 -44.38 -25.61
N ILE A 622 -21.00 -44.06 -24.72
CA ILE A 622 -21.35 -42.67 -24.39
C ILE A 622 -20.13 -41.92 -23.81
N ASN A 623 -19.46 -42.50 -22.83
CA ASN A 623 -18.32 -41.85 -22.18
C ASN A 623 -17.15 -41.68 -23.16
N ARG A 624 -16.88 -42.70 -23.99
CA ARG A 624 -15.80 -42.61 -24.97
C ARG A 624 -16.08 -41.56 -26.07
N LEU A 625 -17.33 -41.39 -26.49
CA LEU A 625 -17.72 -40.29 -27.39
C LEU A 625 -17.60 -38.92 -26.72
N GLN A 626 -17.92 -38.80 -25.43
CA GLN A 626 -17.71 -37.55 -24.67
C GLN A 626 -16.21 -37.21 -24.52
N ASP A 627 -15.36 -38.23 -24.50
CA ASP A 627 -13.91 -38.13 -24.34
C ASP A 627 -13.15 -38.08 -25.70
N GLY A 628 -13.80 -37.61 -26.77
CA GLY A 628 -13.16 -37.37 -28.07
C GLY A 628 -12.89 -38.64 -28.91
N GLY A 629 -13.72 -39.67 -28.75
CA GLY A 629 -13.68 -40.91 -29.53
C GLY A 629 -14.52 -40.90 -30.80
N GLU A 630 -14.77 -39.74 -31.43
CA GLU A 630 -15.65 -39.68 -32.61
C GLU A 630 -15.14 -40.50 -33.81
N ASP A 631 -13.81 -40.67 -33.91
CA ASP A 631 -13.15 -41.43 -34.97
C ASP A 631 -12.87 -42.90 -34.60
N ASP A 632 -13.24 -43.34 -33.39
CA ASP A 632 -13.03 -44.71 -32.94
C ASP A 632 -13.97 -45.69 -33.65
N LEU A 633 -13.50 -46.94 -33.77
CA LEU A 633 -14.27 -48.06 -34.27
C LEU A 633 -14.70 -48.97 -33.12
N VAL A 634 -15.75 -49.76 -33.37
CA VAL A 634 -16.23 -50.79 -32.46
C VAL A 634 -16.64 -52.04 -33.20
N SER A 635 -16.37 -53.20 -32.60
CA SER A 635 -16.87 -54.50 -33.02
C SER A 635 -17.62 -55.15 -31.86
N LEU A 636 -18.82 -55.66 -32.14
CA LEU A 636 -19.70 -56.29 -31.16
C LEU A 636 -19.84 -57.77 -31.47
N VAL A 637 -19.28 -58.62 -30.61
CA VAL A 637 -19.31 -60.08 -30.71
C VAL A 637 -20.05 -60.63 -29.50
N THR A 638 -20.97 -61.56 -29.72
CA THR A 638 -21.57 -62.36 -28.62
C THR A 638 -21.17 -63.82 -28.78
N PHE A 639 -21.07 -64.56 -27.68
CA PHE A 639 -20.78 -65.99 -27.73
C PHE A 639 -21.58 -66.82 -26.71
N ASP A 640 -21.85 -68.07 -27.07
CA ASP A 640 -22.38 -69.13 -26.21
C ASP A 640 -21.72 -70.48 -26.56
N ASN A 641 -22.44 -71.45 -27.14
CA ASN A 641 -21.89 -72.59 -27.86
C ASN A 641 -21.30 -72.19 -29.22
N HIS A 642 -21.73 -71.05 -29.76
CA HIS A 642 -21.30 -70.45 -31.02
C HIS A 642 -21.04 -68.95 -30.82
N SER A 643 -20.31 -68.34 -31.73
CA SER A 643 -20.05 -66.90 -31.74
C SER A 643 -20.74 -66.23 -32.92
N VAL A 644 -21.18 -64.99 -32.72
CA VAL A 644 -21.82 -64.16 -33.75
C VAL A 644 -21.24 -62.75 -33.69
N ILE A 645 -20.81 -62.24 -34.83
CA ILE A 645 -20.41 -60.84 -35.01
C ILE A 645 -21.65 -60.05 -35.43
N HIS A 646 -22.12 -59.12 -34.59
CA HIS A 646 -23.31 -58.30 -34.85
C HIS A 646 -22.97 -56.99 -35.57
N GLY A 647 -21.74 -56.51 -35.39
CA GLY A 647 -21.16 -55.38 -36.10
C GLY A 647 -19.64 -55.50 -36.04
N GLU A 648 -18.97 -55.27 -37.17
CA GLU A 648 -17.52 -55.32 -37.30
C GLU A 648 -17.00 -53.96 -37.78
N ALA A 649 -16.04 -53.39 -37.07
CA ALA A 649 -15.34 -52.16 -37.42
C ALA A 649 -16.28 -51.00 -37.79
N MET A 650 -17.40 -50.86 -37.07
CA MET A 650 -18.36 -49.78 -37.28
C MET A 650 -17.94 -48.53 -36.50
N PRO A 651 -18.32 -47.31 -36.94
CA PRO A 651 -18.08 -46.10 -36.15
C PRO A 651 -18.68 -46.21 -34.75
N LEU A 652 -17.95 -45.76 -33.74
CA LEU A 652 -18.37 -45.88 -32.33
C LEU A 652 -19.75 -45.22 -32.07
N GLY A 653 -20.02 -44.08 -32.72
CA GLY A 653 -21.30 -43.36 -32.63
C GLY A 653 -22.50 -44.11 -33.20
N GLU A 654 -22.29 -45.12 -34.05
CA GLU A 654 -23.35 -45.93 -34.64
C GLU A 654 -23.64 -47.20 -33.84
N ALA A 655 -22.85 -47.51 -32.81
CA ALA A 655 -23.04 -48.75 -32.05
C ALA A 655 -24.31 -48.71 -31.20
N LEU A 656 -25.06 -49.81 -31.27
CA LEU A 656 -26.30 -50.01 -30.53
C LEU A 656 -26.20 -51.27 -29.66
N PRO A 657 -25.36 -51.28 -28.58
CA PRO A 657 -25.22 -52.46 -27.72
C PRO A 657 -26.55 -52.94 -27.12
N GLU A 658 -27.49 -52.02 -26.87
CA GLU A 658 -28.83 -52.34 -26.35
C GLU A 658 -29.68 -53.23 -27.27
N GLN A 659 -29.33 -53.33 -28.56
CA GLN A 659 -30.04 -54.14 -29.55
C GLN A 659 -29.46 -55.55 -29.73
N LEU A 660 -28.40 -55.90 -28.99
CA LEU A 660 -27.76 -57.21 -29.11
C LEU A 660 -28.71 -58.34 -28.65
N PRO A 661 -28.93 -59.37 -29.50
CA PRO A 661 -29.84 -60.45 -29.16
C PRO A 661 -29.23 -61.38 -28.10
N TYR A 662 -30.08 -61.82 -27.16
CA TYR A 662 -29.74 -62.90 -26.25
C TYR A 662 -30.03 -64.25 -26.90
N SER A 663 -29.04 -65.15 -26.97
CA SER A 663 -29.19 -66.48 -27.59
C SER A 663 -29.41 -67.59 -26.55
N GLY A 664 -28.63 -67.60 -25.47
CA GLY A 664 -28.68 -68.63 -24.43
C GLY A 664 -28.11 -69.98 -24.89
N GLY A 665 -27.13 -70.50 -24.14
CA GLY A 665 -26.44 -71.73 -24.50
C GLY A 665 -25.43 -72.17 -23.45
N GLY A 666 -24.49 -73.04 -23.84
CA GLY A 666 -23.29 -73.29 -23.05
C GLY A 666 -22.30 -72.14 -23.17
N THR A 667 -21.22 -72.17 -22.41
CA THR A 667 -20.17 -71.15 -22.43
C THR A 667 -18.92 -71.74 -23.10
N SER A 668 -18.54 -71.25 -24.28
CA SER A 668 -17.35 -71.68 -25.02
C SER A 668 -16.40 -70.51 -25.24
N PHE A 669 -15.33 -70.45 -24.45
CA PHE A 669 -14.31 -69.40 -24.58
C PHE A 669 -13.54 -69.52 -25.89
N GLU A 670 -13.40 -70.74 -26.41
CA GLU A 670 -12.79 -70.97 -27.70
C GLU A 670 -13.51 -70.20 -28.80
N GLN A 671 -14.85 -70.27 -28.86
CA GLN A 671 -15.62 -69.59 -29.90
C GLN A 671 -15.50 -68.06 -29.78
N GLY A 672 -15.62 -67.54 -28.56
CA GLY A 672 -15.46 -66.10 -28.30
C GLY A 672 -14.08 -65.58 -28.71
N LEU A 673 -13.00 -66.21 -28.22
CA LEU A 673 -11.63 -65.79 -28.49
C LEU A 673 -11.20 -66.06 -29.94
N ARG A 674 -11.69 -67.12 -30.57
CA ARG A 674 -11.44 -67.36 -32.00
C ARG A 674 -12.00 -66.23 -32.84
N THR A 675 -13.23 -65.81 -32.56
CA THR A 675 -13.88 -64.70 -33.27
C THR A 675 -13.20 -63.37 -32.97
N ALA A 676 -12.77 -63.16 -31.73
CA ALA A 676 -11.93 -62.02 -31.37
C ALA A 676 -10.64 -61.97 -32.23
N SER A 677 -9.95 -63.10 -32.37
CA SER A 677 -8.76 -63.22 -33.21
C SER A 677 -9.08 -62.96 -34.68
N GLU A 678 -10.24 -63.37 -35.18
CA GLU A 678 -10.69 -63.07 -36.54
C GLU A 678 -10.88 -61.56 -36.77
N VAL A 679 -11.54 -60.86 -35.85
CA VAL A 679 -11.71 -59.39 -35.92
C VAL A 679 -10.35 -58.69 -35.82
N LEU A 680 -9.51 -59.11 -34.88
CA LEU A 680 -8.14 -58.59 -34.73
C LEU A 680 -7.32 -58.77 -36.01
N SER A 681 -7.40 -59.93 -36.66
CA SER A 681 -6.66 -60.21 -37.89
C SER A 681 -7.00 -59.26 -39.06
N ARG A 682 -8.17 -58.63 -39.01
CA ARG A 682 -8.68 -57.70 -40.03
C ARG A 682 -8.58 -56.23 -39.61
N ASN A 683 -8.04 -55.94 -38.44
CA ASN A 683 -7.83 -54.57 -37.98
C ASN A 683 -6.75 -53.87 -38.81
N ASP A 684 -7.00 -52.61 -39.19
CA ASP A 684 -5.99 -51.76 -39.80
C ASP A 684 -5.07 -51.19 -38.72
N TYR A 685 -4.02 -51.93 -38.39
CA TYR A 685 -3.06 -51.58 -37.34
C TYR A 685 -2.16 -50.38 -37.67
N GLU A 686 -2.19 -49.85 -38.90
CA GLU A 686 -1.53 -48.57 -39.22
C GLU A 686 -2.36 -47.38 -38.74
N LYS A 687 -3.68 -47.57 -38.59
CA LYS A 687 -4.63 -46.51 -38.22
C LYS A 687 -5.25 -46.70 -36.85
N TYR A 688 -5.57 -47.93 -36.45
CA TYR A 688 -6.34 -48.21 -35.25
C TYR A 688 -5.61 -49.14 -34.28
N LYS A 689 -5.57 -48.76 -33.02
CA LYS A 689 -5.14 -49.64 -31.93
C LYS A 689 -6.28 -50.48 -31.44
N ALA A 690 -6.04 -51.78 -31.30
CA ALA A 690 -7.09 -52.68 -30.87
C ALA A 690 -7.20 -52.71 -29.33
N VAL A 691 -8.42 -52.56 -28.83
CA VAL A 691 -8.79 -52.79 -27.44
C VAL A 691 -9.74 -53.98 -27.40
N LEU A 692 -9.34 -55.11 -26.81
CA LEU A 692 -10.16 -56.30 -26.68
C LEU A 692 -10.78 -56.39 -25.29
N ILE A 693 -12.10 -56.40 -25.19
CA ILE A 693 -12.85 -56.54 -23.93
C ILE A 693 -13.59 -57.87 -23.95
N PHE A 694 -13.05 -58.88 -23.26
CA PHE A 694 -13.64 -60.21 -23.12
C PHE A 694 -14.44 -60.29 -21.83
N PHE A 695 -15.75 -60.52 -21.91
CA PHE A 695 -16.64 -60.50 -20.76
C PHE A 695 -17.32 -61.86 -20.55
N SER A 696 -17.29 -62.40 -19.33
CA SER A 696 -17.99 -63.65 -18.96
C SER A 696 -18.19 -63.79 -17.44
N ASP A 697 -19.06 -64.72 -17.04
CA ASP A 697 -19.23 -65.15 -15.65
C ASP A 697 -18.38 -66.40 -15.26
N GLY A 698 -17.49 -66.85 -16.15
CA GLY A 698 -16.36 -67.71 -15.78
C GLY A 698 -16.58 -69.23 -15.82
N HIS A 699 -17.59 -69.74 -16.53
CA HIS A 699 -17.88 -71.21 -16.61
C HIS A 699 -17.69 -71.85 -18.00
N PRO A 700 -16.52 -71.71 -18.65
CA PRO A 700 -16.31 -72.32 -19.95
C PRO A 700 -16.30 -73.85 -19.89
N ARG A 701 -16.78 -74.49 -20.96
CA ARG A 701 -16.68 -75.94 -21.15
C ARG A 701 -15.29 -76.38 -21.68
N ASP A 702 -14.47 -75.42 -22.09
CA ASP A 702 -13.32 -75.56 -22.99
C ASP A 702 -12.10 -74.77 -22.52
N ILE A 703 -11.79 -74.82 -21.23
CA ILE A 703 -10.71 -74.06 -20.57
C ILE A 703 -9.37 -74.10 -21.35
N GLU A 704 -8.85 -75.28 -21.66
CA GLU A 704 -7.53 -75.43 -22.30
C GLU A 704 -7.49 -74.86 -23.73
N LEU A 705 -8.61 -74.96 -24.47
CA LEU A 705 -8.73 -74.39 -25.82
C LEU A 705 -8.83 -72.87 -25.75
N GLY A 706 -9.62 -72.33 -24.82
CA GLY A 706 -9.69 -70.91 -24.54
C GLY A 706 -8.32 -70.32 -24.18
N LEU A 707 -7.57 -70.96 -23.28
CA LEU A 707 -6.21 -70.53 -22.91
C LEU A 707 -5.22 -70.63 -24.08
N THR A 708 -5.37 -71.64 -24.94
CA THR A 708 -4.54 -71.77 -26.14
C THR A 708 -4.79 -70.63 -27.13
N LEU A 709 -6.04 -70.23 -27.31
CA LEU A 709 -6.40 -69.08 -28.14
C LEU A 709 -5.98 -67.75 -27.51
N ALA A 710 -6.10 -67.60 -26.19
CA ALA A 710 -5.58 -66.44 -25.46
C ALA A 710 -4.07 -66.26 -25.71
N ARG A 711 -3.28 -67.33 -25.56
CA ARG A 711 -1.84 -67.35 -25.91
C ARG A 711 -1.60 -67.01 -27.37
N HIS A 712 -2.44 -67.51 -28.27
CA HIS A 712 -2.33 -67.21 -29.69
C HIS A 712 -2.56 -65.73 -29.97
N ILE A 713 -3.63 -65.13 -29.43
CA ILE A 713 -3.96 -63.70 -29.55
C ILE A 713 -2.77 -62.85 -29.08
N ARG A 714 -2.22 -63.14 -27.89
CA ARG A 714 -1.03 -62.47 -27.40
C ARG A 714 0.13 -62.58 -28.38
N SER A 715 0.46 -63.81 -28.79
CA SER A 715 1.61 -64.06 -29.69
C SER A 715 1.47 -63.38 -31.05
N ALA A 716 0.24 -63.25 -31.56
CA ALA A 716 -0.04 -62.72 -32.89
C ALA A 716 -0.14 -61.19 -32.90
N TYR A 717 -0.71 -60.60 -31.84
CA TYR A 717 -1.13 -59.19 -31.85
C TYR A 717 -0.46 -58.31 -30.79
N ALA A 718 0.30 -58.85 -29.82
CA ALA A 718 1.03 -58.02 -28.86
C ALA A 718 2.04 -57.06 -29.50
N LYS A 719 2.55 -57.39 -30.71
CA LYS A 719 3.42 -56.51 -31.51
C LYS A 719 2.72 -55.26 -32.07
N TYR A 720 1.40 -55.18 -31.97
CA TYR A 720 0.59 -54.06 -32.42
C TYR A 720 -0.07 -53.32 -31.24
N ASP A 721 0.55 -53.41 -30.06
CA ASP A 721 0.07 -52.77 -28.81
C ASP A 721 -1.39 -53.10 -28.47
N LEU A 722 -1.79 -54.36 -28.67
CA LEU A 722 -3.11 -54.85 -28.28
C LEU A 722 -3.30 -54.65 -26.77
N THR A 723 -4.30 -53.84 -26.41
CA THR A 723 -4.77 -53.72 -25.03
C THR A 723 -5.90 -54.72 -24.81
N ALA A 724 -5.77 -55.63 -23.86
CA ALA A 724 -6.77 -56.66 -23.61
C ALA A 724 -7.27 -56.63 -22.17
N PHE A 725 -8.57 -56.84 -21.98
CA PHE A 725 -9.24 -56.94 -20.68
C PHE A 725 -10.05 -58.23 -20.65
N ALA A 726 -9.99 -58.99 -19.55
CA ALA A 726 -10.98 -60.00 -19.24
C ALA A 726 -11.79 -59.56 -18.01
N VAL A 727 -13.09 -59.37 -18.20
CA VAL A 727 -14.00 -58.87 -17.17
C VAL A 727 -14.87 -60.02 -16.68
N GLY A 728 -14.66 -60.40 -15.42
CA GLY A 728 -15.41 -61.43 -14.73
C GLY A 728 -16.59 -60.85 -13.95
N PHE A 729 -17.81 -61.33 -14.22
CA PHE A 729 -19.03 -60.87 -13.56
C PHE A 729 -19.61 -61.90 -12.58
N GLY A 730 -19.90 -61.48 -11.34
CA GLY A 730 -20.51 -62.31 -10.31
C GLY A 730 -19.51 -63.05 -9.42
N HIS A 731 -19.94 -64.15 -8.79
CA HIS A 731 -19.22 -64.79 -7.67
C HIS A 731 -18.49 -66.11 -7.99
N VAL A 732 -18.45 -66.56 -9.24
CA VAL A 732 -18.16 -67.97 -9.53
C VAL A 732 -17.02 -68.13 -10.56
N ASN A 733 -16.01 -68.96 -10.24
CA ASN A 733 -14.87 -69.41 -11.07
C ASN A 733 -14.03 -68.35 -11.84
N LEU A 734 -13.72 -67.29 -11.13
CA LEU A 734 -12.80 -66.21 -11.51
C LEU A 734 -11.36 -66.64 -11.94
N PRO A 735 -10.74 -67.71 -11.39
CA PRO A 735 -9.35 -68.04 -11.73
C PRO A 735 -9.13 -68.40 -13.20
N VAL A 736 -10.15 -68.91 -13.89
CA VAL A 736 -10.03 -69.24 -15.32
C VAL A 736 -9.99 -67.97 -16.17
N LEU A 737 -10.84 -66.98 -15.88
CA LEU A 737 -10.83 -65.71 -16.59
C LEU A 737 -9.55 -64.90 -16.29
N GLU A 738 -9.07 -64.95 -15.06
CA GLU A 738 -7.77 -64.38 -14.68
C GLU A 738 -6.62 -65.01 -15.47
N ARG A 739 -6.64 -66.34 -15.63
CA ARG A 739 -5.70 -67.04 -16.52
C ARG A 739 -5.86 -66.62 -17.97
N VAL A 740 -7.09 -66.45 -18.47
CA VAL A 740 -7.34 -65.98 -19.84
C VAL A 740 -6.76 -64.57 -20.05
N ALA A 741 -6.98 -63.64 -19.13
CA ALA A 741 -6.34 -62.31 -19.17
C ALA A 741 -4.81 -62.42 -19.21
N THR A 742 -4.24 -63.22 -18.29
CA THR A 742 -2.79 -63.44 -18.19
C THR A 742 -2.21 -64.01 -19.50
N GLU A 743 -2.87 -64.98 -20.10
CA GLU A 743 -2.43 -65.62 -21.34
C GLU A 743 -2.61 -64.69 -22.56
N MET A 744 -3.62 -63.82 -22.56
CA MET A 744 -3.76 -62.74 -23.55
C MET A 744 -2.73 -61.61 -23.36
N GLY A 745 -2.07 -61.55 -22.20
CA GLY A 745 -1.18 -60.44 -21.83
C GLY A 745 -1.95 -59.18 -21.47
N GLY A 746 -3.18 -59.33 -20.99
CA GLY A 746 -4.09 -58.25 -20.61
C GLY A 746 -4.47 -58.28 -19.13
N ASP A 747 -5.34 -57.35 -18.76
CA ASP A 747 -5.77 -57.15 -17.38
C ASP A 747 -7.02 -57.95 -17.03
N TYR A 748 -7.01 -58.55 -15.84
CA TYR A 748 -8.21 -59.18 -15.27
C TYR A 748 -8.95 -58.18 -14.38
N ARG A 749 -10.25 -57.99 -14.63
CA ARG A 749 -11.13 -57.13 -13.85
C ARG A 749 -12.30 -57.95 -13.29
N HIS A 750 -12.53 -57.88 -11.99
CA HIS A 750 -13.61 -58.61 -11.33
C HIS A 750 -14.68 -57.64 -10.84
N VAL A 751 -15.95 -57.96 -11.13
CA VAL A 751 -17.08 -57.10 -10.84
C VAL A 751 -18.22 -57.89 -10.21
N LEU A 752 -18.71 -57.42 -9.06
CA LEU A 752 -19.69 -58.14 -8.24
C LEU A 752 -21.13 -57.71 -8.51
N ASP A 753 -21.34 -56.45 -8.87
CA ASP A 753 -22.66 -55.88 -9.09
C ASP A 753 -22.72 -54.90 -10.28
N THR A 754 -23.93 -54.45 -10.60
CA THR A 754 -24.22 -53.58 -11.75
C THR A 754 -23.50 -52.23 -11.68
N ASN A 755 -23.35 -51.66 -10.49
CA ASN A 755 -22.77 -50.34 -10.32
C ASN A 755 -21.24 -50.40 -10.47
N GLU A 756 -20.63 -51.46 -9.94
CA GLU A 756 -19.22 -51.76 -10.18
C GLU A 756 -18.97 -52.03 -11.67
N LEU A 757 -19.87 -52.76 -12.36
CA LEU A 757 -19.74 -53.04 -13.79
C LEU A 757 -19.74 -51.79 -14.66
N GLN A 758 -20.65 -50.86 -14.39
CA GLN A 758 -20.69 -49.56 -15.07
C GLN A 758 -19.42 -48.75 -14.83
N LYS A 759 -18.98 -48.67 -13.58
CA LYS A 759 -17.73 -47.96 -13.22
C LYS A 759 -16.51 -48.58 -13.85
N GLU A 760 -16.46 -49.90 -13.99
CA GLU A 760 -15.32 -50.56 -14.60
C GLU A 760 -15.26 -50.27 -16.11
N PHE A 761 -16.39 -50.29 -16.80
CA PHE A 761 -16.43 -49.89 -18.22
C PHE A 761 -16.10 -48.39 -18.38
N GLN A 762 -16.51 -47.52 -17.45
CA GLN A 762 -16.06 -46.12 -17.41
C GLN A 762 -14.55 -46.00 -17.21
N ARG A 763 -13.94 -46.81 -16.35
CA ARG A 763 -12.49 -46.81 -16.14
C ARG A 763 -11.74 -47.28 -17.38
N ILE A 764 -12.20 -48.35 -18.02
CA ILE A 764 -11.61 -48.84 -19.27
C ILE A 764 -11.68 -47.75 -20.35
N ALA A 765 -12.77 -46.97 -20.42
CA ALA A 765 -12.87 -45.81 -21.32
C ALA A 765 -11.93 -44.66 -20.91
N ALA A 766 -11.79 -44.39 -19.60
CA ALA A 766 -11.00 -43.28 -19.07
C ALA A 766 -9.48 -43.46 -19.21
N VAL A 767 -9.00 -44.71 -19.30
CA VAL A 767 -7.62 -45.07 -19.64
C VAL A 767 -7.23 -44.56 -21.05
N LEU A 768 -8.19 -44.09 -21.86
CA LEU A 768 -7.99 -43.68 -23.25
C LEU A 768 -7.98 -42.14 -23.47
N ARG A 769 -7.71 -41.30 -22.45
CA ARG A 769 -7.89 -39.82 -22.50
C ARG A 769 -6.63 -38.98 -22.85
N LYS A 770 -6.84 -37.82 -23.52
CA LYS A 770 -5.87 -36.70 -23.77
C LYS A 770 -6.29 -35.41 -23.02
N SER A 771 -5.37 -34.59 -22.50
CA SER A 771 -5.72 -33.28 -21.87
C SER A 771 -4.57 -32.25 -21.79
N GLU A 772 -4.75 -30.98 -22.24
CA GLU A 772 -3.96 -29.78 -21.85
C GLU A 772 -4.74 -28.42 -21.97
N ALA A 773 -4.40 -27.39 -21.14
CA ALA A 773 -4.86 -25.97 -21.20
C ALA A 773 -3.83 -24.93 -20.61
N SER A 774 -3.87 -23.60 -20.96
CA SER A 774 -2.94 -22.50 -20.52
C SER A 774 -3.46 -21.01 -20.70
N LEU A 775 -2.70 -19.97 -20.22
CA LEU A 775 -3.11 -18.54 -20.01
C LEU A 775 -2.23 -17.39 -20.60
N ALA A 776 -2.79 -16.19 -20.90
CA ALA A 776 -2.12 -14.98 -21.50
C ALA A 776 -2.17 -13.62 -20.69
N LEU A 777 -1.58 -12.51 -21.20
CA LEU A 777 -1.42 -11.16 -20.55
C LEU A 777 -2.27 -10.01 -21.16
N MET A 778 -2.51 -8.89 -20.43
CA MET A 778 -3.11 -7.64 -20.98
C MET A 778 -2.06 -6.77 -21.66
N ASP A 779 -2.45 -6.12 -22.76
CA ASP A 779 -1.75 -4.94 -23.27
C ASP A 779 -2.18 -3.66 -22.53
N THR A 780 -1.23 -2.73 -22.40
CA THR A 780 -1.37 -1.40 -21.75
C THR A 780 -1.88 -0.31 -22.66
#